data_AF-A0A915KXL9-F1
#
_entry.id   AF-A0A915KXL9-F1
#
_cell.length_a   1.000
_cell.length_b   1.000
_cell.length_c   1.000
_cell.angle_alpha   90.00
_cell.angle_beta   90.00
_cell.angle_gamma   90.00
#
_symmetry.space_group_name_H-M   'P 1'
#
loop_
_entity.id
_entity.type
_entity.pdbx_description
1 polymer ?
#
loop_
_entity_poly.entity_id
_entity_poly.type
_entity_poly.pdbx_seq_one_letter_code
_entity_poly.pdbx_strand_id
1 'polypeptide(L)'
;MYNKEYEPFLTTGQQLPEYRKQCEKIEQKLCKLIDNGIDQSLADALKKMLLEEPSKRPSPQLFTLIKFFNDRAVLCLRQLEDVEFMDPTTAVHYYSFQLKDALKVIPEELWFRRILPRLEVDLSIHQELTSVIIRPILYMLQNCSTNNVSNIERVFDNLFEDMQNQHKQVLITLLDNADILAGRCVNFVNKIFNLLMSALQHSCKNVRVGNVAVCSIMKISRSFDADRIRNDLVPQLLMLLSVQDQPDHIQCHVIKTLCILLSAINDRGIGQVLDELCRLLRKTSDQNIRIIIITIQLMVQFLSNEKLTTPEQSSMLGVRRDSISGNVMDGHLQVPHQRMQRRSLGNLFSDISLQSPCTTTASSSTTSTGRFLSVSERNVDQASKMSMGPPTRSMSQHHNQQRPSSPNLEYLSSLFSTCFNSQPSSPVLTSSSMAQRRHSMQVTNESGQQQQMMRKTSRPSSFTNLSHNIYIWRTFLSYSTLPREADIVIIGGGVIGCSTLYHLTKFGAKNCVLIEKSKIGSGTTWHSAALLWRLRKLSDVDIQLLDYMRLLNKEILPQEYGQDVGWLENGGLFIASNTDRLKEYKRLNALGRFFGVESQILTLHDVRSLYPLLNDKDILGALYSPGDGIIDQNAYCRAMVTQAKKNGAQVIEDCAAVKINSQGSNVTSIDTTIGAIKTQAIVNCAGVWSTKVARMVNLSIPLMAIKHSYIISQSIDGVSNMPNVRDHDSSIYLKTQGQCVVAGGYEPNPDFCDPVADDFSYSLYNFNWDTFASNMKNIINRLPILKNTPVKSEICGPESFTVDHEPLLGPSSQIHNFYFGCGFNSAGIMLSGGCGRELAHWILNNRPTLPMHDYDIARFSSRSIENRTWVKERCHEAYATNYDIVYPNTHSLAGRPLIKSMLYGKLLQKGCFFEEIAGRERPAWFSRDGSCQGIRPYDYLGFYGHEKHKDYSYRDTVRMGHTFDYPQYQNLINEEFWAAIKNCIIVDNSGIGVFYLSGSNAKKLIQWLICSDVRGDPGSTFYSLMLNQNGGVEFDVHITIIDRDFLNVKGLAKYPSYILTCDVRAVEAFERYVKSRLIDNVDFVNVTDQISVLILQAVDAGHWALEALNLENGGLLWNVDMNPEDTPLELGMGHLCDEWSLDFRGKFALEDQKKSGVEKKLIRLSIDGRGGYSPVSKRSIGQGFVKNGNLQLPYLRNSKFQVEVTGERIDATLL
;
A
#
# COMPACT_ATOMS: atom_id res chain seq x y z
N MET A 1 19.94 70.34 0.97
CA MET A 1 20.13 69.14 1.79
C MET A 1 21.54 68.54 1.67
N TYR A 2 22.19 68.45 0.50
CA TYR A 2 23.47 67.72 0.36
C TYR A 2 24.78 68.48 0.71
N ASN A 3 24.72 69.72 1.20
CA ASN A 3 25.91 70.51 1.60
C ASN A 3 25.76 71.07 3.01
N LYS A 4 26.90 71.29 3.69
CA LYS A 4 27.03 71.40 5.16
C LYS A 4 26.63 72.74 5.80
N GLU A 5 26.30 73.77 5.03
CA GLU A 5 26.10 75.14 5.54
C GLU A 5 24.71 75.67 5.17
N TYR A 6 23.98 76.13 6.17
CA TYR A 6 22.60 76.63 6.04
C TYR A 6 22.56 78.14 5.74
N GLU A 7 23.09 78.54 4.59
CA GLU A 7 22.71 79.83 3.99
C GLU A 7 21.32 79.69 3.33
N PRO A 8 20.37 80.61 3.57
CA PRO A 8 19.10 80.61 2.84
C PRO A 8 19.35 80.97 1.36
N PHE A 9 18.85 80.13 0.45
CA PHE A 9 19.13 80.27 -0.99
C PHE A 9 18.73 81.63 -1.58
N LEU A 10 17.72 82.30 -1.03
CA LEU A 10 17.28 83.64 -1.42
C LEU A 10 16.99 84.49 -0.19
N THR A 11 17.58 85.68 -0.12
CA THR A 11 17.26 86.70 0.91
C THR A 11 16.20 87.67 0.40
N THR A 12 15.10 87.83 1.13
CA THR A 12 14.03 88.77 0.78
C THR A 12 14.46 90.23 0.90
N GLY A 13 13.91 91.10 0.04
CA GLY A 13 14.08 92.55 0.12
C GLY A 13 15.24 93.17 -0.66
N GLN A 14 16.03 92.41 -1.43
CA GLN A 14 17.11 92.97 -2.26
C GLN A 14 16.60 93.57 -3.59
N GLN A 15 17.37 94.52 -4.14
CA GLN A 15 17.09 95.12 -5.45
C GLN A 15 17.31 94.12 -6.60
N LEU A 16 16.55 94.29 -7.69
CA LEU A 16 16.49 93.37 -8.84
C LEU A 16 17.85 92.88 -9.38
N PRO A 17 18.89 93.72 -9.54
CA PRO A 17 20.17 93.28 -10.09
C PRO A 17 20.93 92.29 -9.21
N GLU A 18 20.86 92.43 -7.88
CA GLU A 18 21.55 91.52 -6.96
C GLU A 18 20.72 90.23 -6.78
N TYR A 19 19.40 90.34 -6.83
CA TYR A 19 18.49 89.20 -6.91
C TYR A 19 18.76 88.32 -8.14
N ARG A 20 19.04 88.92 -9.31
CA ARG A 20 19.46 88.19 -10.52
C ARG A 20 20.73 87.37 -10.30
N LYS A 21 21.80 87.96 -9.75
CA LYS A 21 23.03 87.22 -9.42
C LYS A 21 22.79 86.07 -8.45
N GLN A 22 21.87 86.24 -7.47
CA GLN A 22 21.48 85.13 -6.60
C GLN A 22 20.82 84.01 -7.42
N CYS A 23 19.80 84.30 -8.24
CA CYS A 23 19.18 83.30 -9.11
C CYS A 23 20.18 82.58 -10.03
N GLU A 24 21.07 83.30 -10.72
CA GLU A 24 22.12 82.72 -11.58
C GLU A 24 23.06 81.77 -10.78
N LYS A 25 23.49 82.18 -9.58
CA LYS A 25 24.37 81.38 -8.70
C LYS A 25 23.65 80.12 -8.17
N ILE A 26 22.33 80.16 -8.00
CA ILE A 26 21.52 79.00 -7.60
C ILE A 26 21.25 78.10 -8.81
N GLU A 27 20.99 78.66 -9.99
CA GLU A 27 20.80 77.90 -11.22
C GLU A 27 22.07 77.14 -11.61
N GLN A 28 23.26 77.75 -11.50
CA GLN A 28 24.53 77.06 -11.70
C GLN A 28 24.75 75.91 -10.68
N LYS A 29 24.32 76.08 -9.42
CA LYS A 29 24.33 75.01 -8.42
C LYS A 29 23.32 73.91 -8.76
N LEU A 30 22.14 74.26 -9.31
CA LEU A 30 21.09 73.32 -9.69
C LEU A 30 21.45 72.52 -10.95
N CYS A 31 21.98 73.14 -12.00
CA CYS A 31 22.46 72.42 -13.18
C CYS A 31 23.49 71.36 -12.80
N LYS A 32 24.47 71.70 -11.95
CA LYS A 32 25.43 70.72 -11.40
C LYS A 32 24.78 69.60 -10.57
N LEU A 33 23.59 69.79 -10.00
CA LEU A 33 22.83 68.71 -9.34
C LEU A 33 22.00 67.88 -10.33
N ILE A 34 21.52 68.49 -11.41
CA ILE A 34 20.81 67.84 -12.52
C ILE A 34 21.75 66.92 -13.29
N ASP A 35 22.97 67.37 -13.57
CA ASP A 35 24.04 66.58 -14.19
C ASP A 35 24.44 65.36 -13.33
N ASN A 36 24.11 65.38 -12.03
CA ASN A 36 24.30 64.28 -11.08
C ASN A 36 23.01 63.46 -10.82
N GLY A 37 21.97 63.59 -11.67
CA GLY A 37 20.87 62.62 -11.77
C GLY A 37 19.66 62.83 -10.85
N ILE A 38 19.30 64.07 -10.47
CA ILE A 38 18.00 64.31 -9.83
C ILE A 38 16.84 64.15 -10.82
N ASP A 39 15.65 63.81 -10.32
CA ASP A 39 14.43 63.65 -11.13
C ASP A 39 14.10 64.92 -11.93
N GLN A 40 13.82 64.76 -13.23
CA GLN A 40 13.59 65.88 -14.16
C GLN A 40 12.38 66.75 -13.75
N SER A 41 11.33 66.17 -13.17
CA SER A 41 10.16 66.95 -12.73
C SER A 41 10.48 67.83 -11.52
N LEU A 42 11.36 67.37 -10.63
CA LEU A 42 11.91 68.16 -9.52
C LEU A 42 12.88 69.23 -10.05
N ALA A 43 13.75 68.88 -11.00
CA ALA A 43 14.67 69.81 -11.66
C ALA A 43 13.93 70.98 -12.31
N ASP A 44 12.90 70.69 -13.11
CA ASP A 44 12.11 71.70 -13.81
C ASP A 44 11.27 72.54 -12.86
N ALA A 45 10.77 71.97 -11.76
CA ALA A 45 10.06 72.72 -10.73
C ALA A 45 11.00 73.67 -9.96
N LEU A 46 12.22 73.23 -9.63
CA LEU A 46 13.22 74.07 -8.97
C LEU A 46 13.72 75.19 -9.89
N LYS A 47 13.90 74.93 -11.20
CA LYS A 47 14.13 75.99 -12.20
C LYS A 47 12.96 76.99 -12.24
N LYS A 48 11.71 76.52 -12.20
CA LYS A 48 10.52 77.39 -12.14
C LYS A 48 10.44 78.25 -10.86
N MET A 49 11.12 77.90 -9.77
CA MET A 49 11.23 78.77 -8.58
C MET A 49 12.17 79.96 -8.80
N LEU A 50 13.13 79.87 -9.71
CA LEU A 50 14.13 80.91 -9.97
C LEU A 50 13.68 81.96 -11.00
N LEU A 51 12.57 81.70 -11.72
CA LEU A 51 12.00 82.62 -12.71
C LEU A 51 11.79 84.02 -12.13
N GLU A 52 12.20 85.06 -12.86
CA GLU A 52 12.26 86.43 -12.34
C GLU A 52 10.90 86.94 -11.83
N GLU A 53 9.84 86.77 -12.62
CA GLU A 53 8.47 87.15 -12.26
C GLU A 53 7.88 86.21 -11.19
N PRO A 54 7.53 86.71 -9.99
CA PRO A 54 6.91 85.88 -8.94
C PRO A 54 5.59 85.25 -9.36
N SER A 55 4.82 85.93 -10.22
CA SER A 55 3.56 85.47 -10.82
C SER A 55 3.70 84.25 -11.74
N LYS A 56 4.91 83.95 -12.25
CA LYS A 56 5.20 82.79 -13.10
C LYS A 56 5.78 81.60 -12.30
N ARG A 57 5.98 81.75 -11.00
CA ARG A 57 6.48 80.67 -10.12
C ARG A 57 5.34 79.73 -9.73
N PRO A 58 5.59 78.44 -9.48
CA PRO A 58 4.56 77.53 -9.03
C PRO A 58 4.05 77.94 -7.64
N SER A 59 2.76 77.77 -7.36
CA SER A 59 2.24 77.94 -6.00
C SER A 59 2.74 76.82 -5.08
N PRO A 60 2.71 76.99 -3.73
CA PRO A 60 3.03 75.91 -2.78
C PRO A 60 2.28 74.60 -3.06
N GLN A 61 1.05 74.70 -3.54
CA GLN A 61 0.18 73.57 -3.90
C GLN A 61 0.66 72.81 -5.16
N LEU A 62 1.42 73.45 -6.06
CA LEU A 62 2.06 72.74 -7.18
C LEU A 62 3.26 71.89 -6.73
N PHE A 63 3.96 72.28 -5.66
CA PHE A 63 5.09 71.47 -5.16
C PHE A 63 4.61 70.13 -4.57
N THR A 64 3.43 70.11 -3.94
CA THR A 64 2.78 68.87 -3.49
C THR A 64 2.25 67.98 -4.63
N LEU A 65 2.35 68.40 -5.90
CA LEU A 65 2.08 67.54 -7.06
C LEU A 65 3.36 66.90 -7.63
N ILE A 66 4.55 67.34 -7.22
CA ILE A 66 5.81 66.76 -7.68
C ILE A 66 6.02 65.42 -6.96
N LYS A 67 6.21 64.35 -7.73
CA LYS A 67 6.34 62.96 -7.24
C LYS A 67 7.35 62.82 -6.09
N PHE A 68 8.46 63.56 -6.14
CA PHE A 68 9.50 63.57 -5.10
C PHE A 68 8.99 64.00 -3.72
N PHE A 69 8.13 65.01 -3.62
CA PHE A 69 7.61 65.45 -2.31
C PHE A 69 6.49 64.56 -1.77
N ASN A 70 5.95 63.66 -2.60
CA ASN A 70 5.03 62.60 -2.21
C ASN A 70 5.74 61.24 -1.98
N ASP A 71 7.07 61.21 -2.05
CA ASP A 71 7.83 60.00 -1.74
C ASP A 71 7.78 59.70 -0.23
N ARG A 72 7.58 58.43 0.13
CA ARG A 72 7.40 58.00 1.52
C ARG A 72 8.66 58.26 2.37
N ALA A 73 9.85 58.15 1.79
CA ALA A 73 11.10 58.46 2.48
C ALA A 73 11.22 59.96 2.78
N VAL A 74 10.86 60.81 1.81
CA VAL A 74 10.93 62.27 1.94
C VAL A 74 9.90 62.78 2.95
N LEU A 75 8.66 62.27 2.90
CA LEU A 75 7.62 62.58 3.87
C LEU A 75 8.01 62.13 5.29
N CYS A 76 8.52 60.90 5.44
CA CYS A 76 8.95 60.37 6.73
C CYS A 76 10.14 61.15 7.32
N LEU A 77 11.12 61.54 6.50
CA LEU A 77 12.26 62.37 6.92
C LEU A 77 11.87 63.78 7.33
N ARG A 78 10.80 64.35 6.78
CA ARG A 78 10.22 65.61 7.26
C ARG A 78 9.50 65.41 8.59
N GLN A 79 8.65 64.39 8.67
CA GLN A 79 7.94 64.04 9.92
C GLN A 79 8.89 63.79 11.09
N LEU A 80 10.13 63.34 10.84
CA LEU A 80 11.17 63.18 11.86
C LEU A 80 11.55 64.49 12.57
N GLU A 81 11.40 65.62 11.91
CA GLU A 81 11.69 66.96 12.47
C GLU A 81 10.46 67.56 13.16
N ASP A 82 9.26 67.05 12.85
CA ASP A 82 7.98 67.45 13.43
C ASP A 82 7.56 66.60 14.67
N VAL A 83 8.36 65.60 15.10
CA VAL A 83 7.94 64.61 16.14
C VAL A 83 7.65 65.22 17.51
N GLU A 84 8.35 66.30 17.91
CA GLU A 84 8.07 67.05 19.15
C GLU A 84 6.63 67.59 19.23
N PHE A 85 5.95 67.72 18.09
CA PHE A 85 4.57 68.20 17.98
C PHE A 85 3.54 67.07 17.75
N MET A 86 3.97 65.80 17.73
CA MET A 86 3.08 64.64 17.62
C MET A 86 2.51 64.23 18.99
N ASP A 87 1.28 63.74 19.01
CA ASP A 87 0.77 63.05 20.19
C ASP A 87 1.51 61.70 20.41
N PRO A 88 1.57 61.16 21.63
CA PRO A 88 2.28 59.92 21.91
C PRO A 88 1.83 58.71 21.08
N THR A 89 0.56 58.63 20.67
CA THR A 89 0.04 57.53 19.84
C THR A 89 0.59 57.62 18.42
N THR A 90 0.58 58.82 17.84
CA THR A 90 1.17 59.08 16.52
C THR A 90 2.67 58.85 16.53
N ALA A 91 3.38 59.30 17.57
CA ALA A 91 4.82 59.06 17.73
C ALA A 91 5.15 57.55 17.84
N VAL A 92 4.39 56.78 18.64
CA VAL A 92 4.55 55.31 18.73
C VAL A 92 4.33 54.62 17.38
N HIS A 93 3.33 55.04 16.61
CA HIS A 93 3.07 54.49 15.28
C HIS A 93 4.17 54.88 14.27
N TYR A 94 4.63 56.14 14.31
CA TYR A 94 5.71 56.65 13.48
C TYR A 94 7.00 55.85 13.67
N TYR A 95 7.51 55.73 14.91
CA TYR A 95 8.73 54.98 15.20
C TYR A 95 8.59 53.46 14.98
N SER A 96 7.42 52.87 15.29
CA SER A 96 7.20 51.41 15.13
C SER A 96 7.17 50.97 13.67
N PHE A 97 6.55 51.76 12.80
CA PHE A 97 6.17 51.36 11.45
C PHE A 97 6.71 52.31 10.38
N GLN A 98 6.34 53.60 10.43
CA GLN A 98 6.61 54.53 9.33
C GLN A 98 8.11 54.76 9.11
N LEU A 99 8.86 55.07 10.17
CA LEU A 99 10.32 55.24 10.09
C LEU A 99 11.03 53.92 9.78
N LYS A 100 10.58 52.80 10.37
CA LYS A 100 11.17 51.47 10.13
C LYS A 100 10.98 50.99 8.69
N ASP A 101 9.86 51.32 8.05
CA ASP A 101 9.63 51.02 6.63
C ASP A 101 10.33 52.02 5.70
N ALA A 102 10.41 53.31 6.07
CA ALA A 102 11.15 54.31 5.30
C ALA A 102 12.67 54.06 5.29
N LEU A 103 13.25 53.58 6.40
CA LEU A 103 14.68 53.22 6.47
C LEU A 103 15.11 52.20 5.40
N LYS A 104 14.21 51.34 4.92
CA LYS A 104 14.46 50.36 3.84
C LYS A 104 14.79 51.00 2.49
N VAL A 105 14.45 52.28 2.29
CA VAL A 105 14.58 53.01 1.01
C VAL A 105 15.37 54.33 1.14
N ILE A 106 15.70 54.75 2.36
CA ILE A 106 16.60 55.89 2.61
C ILE A 106 18.06 55.38 2.49
N PRO A 107 18.96 56.07 1.75
CA PRO A 107 20.39 55.75 1.73
C PRO A 107 21.06 55.78 3.11
N GLU A 108 22.00 54.86 3.35
CA GLU A 108 22.68 54.67 4.64
C GLU A 108 23.34 55.96 5.16
N GLU A 109 23.94 56.77 4.29
CA GLU A 109 24.61 58.02 4.68
C GLU A 109 23.65 59.03 5.32
N LEU A 110 22.36 59.01 4.94
CA LEU A 110 21.34 59.85 5.57
C LEU A 110 20.89 59.31 6.93
N TRP A 111 21.00 57.99 7.16
CA TRP A 111 20.75 57.41 8.48
C TRP A 111 21.71 58.02 9.50
N PHE A 112 23.02 57.98 9.22
CA PHE A 112 24.04 58.48 10.15
C PHE A 112 24.15 60.01 10.19
N ARG A 113 23.80 60.72 9.10
CA ARG A 113 23.89 62.20 9.05
C ARG A 113 22.67 62.95 9.61
N ARG A 114 21.48 62.34 9.66
CA ARG A 114 20.24 63.03 10.08
C ARG A 114 19.36 62.20 11.00
N ILE A 115 19.23 60.89 10.76
CA ILE A 115 18.31 60.05 11.54
C ILE A 115 18.90 59.72 12.91
N LEU A 116 20.08 59.08 12.97
CA LEU A 116 20.71 58.65 14.22
C LEU A 116 20.93 59.80 15.22
N PRO A 117 21.48 60.97 14.82
CA PRO A 117 21.67 62.08 15.76
C PRO A 117 20.35 62.62 16.32
N ARG A 118 19.25 62.53 15.55
CA ARG A 118 17.92 62.91 16.02
C ARG A 118 17.36 61.86 16.99
N LEU A 119 17.46 60.57 16.66
CA LEU A 119 17.05 59.48 17.56
C LEU A 119 17.86 59.45 18.88
N GLU A 120 19.14 59.84 18.87
CA GLU A 120 19.94 60.02 20.09
C GLU A 120 19.34 61.13 21.00
N VAL A 121 18.90 62.24 20.41
CA VAL A 121 18.19 63.31 21.14
C VAL A 121 16.83 62.82 21.63
N ASP A 122 16.03 62.16 20.78
CA ASP A 122 14.71 61.64 21.14
C ASP A 122 14.77 60.61 22.28
N LEU A 123 15.80 59.77 22.33
CA LEU A 123 16.07 58.85 23.46
C LEU A 123 16.32 59.59 24.77
N SER A 124 16.99 60.74 24.73
CA SER A 124 17.30 61.53 25.93
C SER A 124 16.11 62.34 26.46
N ILE A 125 15.17 62.73 25.59
CA ILE A 125 14.00 63.55 25.93
C ILE A 125 12.78 62.67 26.26
N HIS A 126 12.50 61.63 25.46
CA HIS A 126 11.25 60.89 25.51
C HIS A 126 11.42 59.50 26.15
N GLN A 127 11.75 59.47 27.45
CA GLN A 127 11.99 58.23 28.20
C GLN A 127 10.88 57.17 28.05
N GLU A 128 9.60 57.59 27.97
CA GLU A 128 8.45 56.70 27.75
C GLU A 128 8.47 55.99 26.37
N LEU A 129 8.99 56.68 25.34
CA LEU A 129 9.05 56.20 23.95
C LEU A 129 10.31 55.36 23.64
N THR A 130 11.30 55.33 24.55
CA THR A 130 12.57 54.58 24.43
C THR A 130 12.41 53.19 23.83
N SER A 131 11.45 52.39 24.32
CA SER A 131 11.21 51.01 23.86
C SER A 131 10.70 50.89 22.41
N VAL A 132 10.29 52.01 21.81
CA VAL A 132 9.86 52.11 20.42
C VAL A 132 10.96 52.75 19.56
N ILE A 133 11.62 53.80 20.06
CA ILE A 133 12.75 54.50 19.41
C ILE A 133 13.94 53.55 19.17
N ILE A 134 14.18 52.58 20.07
CA ILE A 134 15.20 51.54 19.89
C ILE A 134 14.96 50.66 18.65
N ARG A 135 13.73 50.52 18.15
CA ARG A 135 13.38 49.61 17.04
C ARG A 135 13.96 50.02 15.67
N PRO A 136 13.86 51.30 15.22
CA PRO A 136 14.58 51.75 14.03
C PRO A 136 16.10 51.70 14.22
N ILE A 137 16.64 51.95 15.43
CA ILE A 137 18.09 51.86 15.70
C ILE A 137 18.59 50.42 15.57
N LEU A 138 17.86 49.42 16.08
CA LEU A 138 18.14 48.00 15.86
C LEU A 138 18.07 47.61 14.37
N TYR A 139 17.11 48.16 13.62
CA TYR A 139 17.05 47.94 12.16
C TYR A 139 18.27 48.54 11.45
N MET A 140 18.72 49.74 11.83
CA MET A 140 19.95 50.32 11.31
C MET A 140 21.18 49.47 11.65
N LEU A 141 21.30 48.99 12.91
CA LEU A 141 22.41 48.14 13.34
C LEU A 141 22.50 46.85 12.51
N GLN A 142 21.35 46.23 12.25
CA GLN A 142 21.25 44.99 11.47
C GLN A 142 21.66 45.18 9.99
N ASN A 143 21.40 46.34 9.39
CA ASN A 143 21.47 46.54 7.94
C ASN A 143 22.56 47.51 7.46
N CYS A 144 23.27 48.22 8.34
CA CYS A 144 24.35 49.13 7.97
C CYS A 144 25.65 48.42 7.50
N SER A 145 26.51 49.16 6.80
CA SER A 145 27.88 48.75 6.49
C SER A 145 28.73 48.56 7.76
N THR A 146 29.70 47.65 7.70
CA THR A 146 30.54 47.26 8.85
C THR A 146 31.29 48.44 9.48
N ASN A 147 31.68 49.43 8.66
CA ASN A 147 32.41 50.62 9.08
C ASN A 147 31.58 51.58 9.95
N ASN A 148 30.25 51.46 9.93
CA ASN A 148 29.33 52.34 10.67
C ASN A 148 28.74 51.70 11.93
N VAL A 149 29.05 50.43 12.22
CA VAL A 149 28.54 49.70 13.41
C VAL A 149 28.90 50.43 14.71
N SER A 150 30.15 50.89 14.84
CA SER A 150 30.65 51.62 16.02
C SER A 150 29.90 52.92 16.32
N ASN A 151 29.27 53.53 15.30
CA ASN A 151 28.46 54.74 15.50
C ASN A 151 27.14 54.43 16.22
N ILE A 152 26.62 53.21 16.09
CA ILE A 152 25.40 52.74 16.78
C ILE A 152 25.74 52.01 18.09
N GLU A 153 26.89 51.34 18.20
CA GLU A 153 27.36 50.73 19.44
C GLU A 153 27.32 51.74 20.61
N ARG A 154 27.86 52.95 20.41
CA ARG A 154 27.83 54.05 21.40
C ARG A 154 26.43 54.34 21.98
N VAL A 155 25.38 54.22 21.17
CA VAL A 155 23.99 54.46 21.62
C VAL A 155 23.53 53.36 22.57
N PHE A 156 23.87 52.11 22.25
CA PHE A 156 23.57 50.98 23.12
C PHE A 156 24.44 50.93 24.37
N ASP A 157 25.70 51.38 24.31
CA ASP A 157 26.55 51.49 25.51
C ASP A 157 25.91 52.37 26.58
N ASN A 158 25.46 53.58 26.21
CA ASN A 158 24.73 54.48 27.11
C ASN A 158 23.44 53.84 27.65
N LEU A 159 22.65 53.17 26.79
CA LEU A 159 21.42 52.48 27.19
C LEU A 159 21.69 51.29 28.13
N PHE A 160 22.83 50.62 28.01
CA PHE A 160 23.23 49.52 28.88
C PHE A 160 23.71 49.99 30.27
N GLU A 161 24.24 51.19 30.39
CA GLU A 161 24.73 51.74 31.66
C GLU A 161 23.58 52.24 32.56
N ASP A 162 22.56 52.90 31.98
CA ASP A 162 21.40 53.40 32.72
C ASP A 162 20.33 52.32 33.05
N MET A 163 20.67 51.04 32.84
CA MET A 163 19.74 49.90 32.93
C MET A 163 19.05 49.72 34.30
N GLN A 164 19.58 50.28 35.38
CA GLN A 164 18.93 50.21 36.70
C GLN A 164 17.63 51.04 36.78
N ASN A 165 17.46 52.03 35.90
CA ASN A 165 16.29 52.91 35.86
C ASN A 165 15.32 52.59 34.70
N GLN A 166 15.68 51.67 33.79
CA GLN A 166 14.97 51.45 32.53
C GLN A 166 13.61 50.76 32.67
N HIS A 167 12.62 51.21 31.89
CA HIS A 167 11.27 50.63 31.88
C HIS A 167 11.27 49.18 31.36
N LYS A 168 10.40 48.33 31.95
CA LYS A 168 10.24 46.89 31.61
C LYS A 168 10.09 46.59 30.11
N GLN A 169 9.52 47.51 29.33
CA GLN A 169 9.30 47.36 27.89
C GLN A 169 10.58 47.59 27.06
N VAL A 170 11.57 48.33 27.59
CA VAL A 170 12.91 48.48 27.00
C VAL A 170 13.68 47.17 27.13
N LEU A 171 13.71 46.60 28.34
CA LEU A 171 14.29 45.27 28.63
C LEU A 171 13.77 44.19 27.68
N ILE A 172 12.44 44.11 27.51
CA ILE A 172 11.80 43.19 26.55
C ILE A 172 12.28 43.42 25.11
N THR A 173 12.43 44.68 24.69
CA THR A 173 12.80 45.03 23.31
C THR A 173 14.27 44.74 23.02
N LEU A 174 15.18 45.00 23.98
CA LEU A 174 16.59 44.64 23.87
C LEU A 174 16.79 43.12 23.83
N LEU A 175 16.11 42.38 24.72
CA LEU A 175 16.22 40.91 24.77
C LEU A 175 15.67 40.24 23.50
N ASP A 176 14.48 40.60 23.04
CA ASP A 176 13.88 39.98 21.84
C ASP A 176 14.67 40.30 20.55
N ASN A 177 15.63 41.21 20.57
CA ASN A 177 16.55 41.50 19.45
C ASN A 177 18.03 41.27 19.82
N ALA A 178 18.28 40.46 20.86
CA ALA A 178 19.63 40.17 21.36
C ALA A 178 20.52 39.47 20.32
N ASP A 179 19.93 38.81 19.32
CA ASP A 179 20.62 38.22 18.16
C ASP A 179 21.18 39.26 17.20
N ILE A 180 20.49 40.39 17.00
CA ILE A 180 21.03 41.53 16.25
C ILE A 180 22.20 42.15 17.01
N LEU A 181 22.05 42.33 18.33
CA LEU A 181 23.06 42.95 19.17
C LEU A 181 24.32 42.07 19.29
N ALA A 182 24.18 40.79 19.66
CA ALA A 182 25.31 39.86 19.81
C ALA A 182 25.98 39.51 18.47
N GLY A 183 25.21 39.41 17.38
CA GLY A 183 25.73 39.07 16.05
C GLY A 183 26.42 40.22 15.31
N ARG A 184 26.25 41.47 15.77
CA ARG A 184 26.85 42.68 15.15
C ARG A 184 27.86 43.37 16.05
N CYS A 185 27.66 43.34 17.37
CA CYS A 185 28.47 44.03 18.36
C CYS A 185 29.11 43.00 19.31
N VAL A 186 30.27 42.45 18.93
CA VAL A 186 30.93 41.35 19.68
C VAL A 186 31.18 41.71 21.15
N ASN A 187 31.48 42.98 21.43
CA ASN A 187 31.70 43.50 22.78
C ASN A 187 30.45 43.40 23.69
N PHE A 188 29.24 43.36 23.12
CA PHE A 188 27.98 43.35 23.88
C PHE A 188 27.56 41.97 24.34
N VAL A 189 28.18 40.87 23.88
CA VAL A 189 27.87 39.50 24.35
C VAL A 189 27.90 39.42 25.89
N ASN A 190 28.87 40.09 26.53
CA ASN A 190 28.96 40.20 28.00
C ASN A 190 27.82 41.03 28.62
N LYS A 191 27.49 42.20 28.04
CA LYS A 191 26.41 43.08 28.53
C LYS A 191 25.04 42.37 28.41
N ILE A 192 24.80 41.68 27.30
CA ILE A 192 23.60 40.88 27.01
C ILE A 192 23.50 39.66 27.94
N PHE A 193 24.62 38.98 28.23
CA PHE A 193 24.65 37.86 29.17
C PHE A 193 24.24 38.29 30.58
N ASN A 194 24.79 39.40 31.08
CA ASN A 194 24.41 39.97 32.37
C ASN A 194 22.92 40.38 32.40
N LEU A 195 22.42 40.98 31.30
CA LEU A 195 21.01 41.34 31.14
C LEU A 195 20.09 40.11 31.20
N LEU A 196 20.49 39.02 30.54
CA LEU A 196 19.77 37.74 30.57
C LEU A 196 19.75 37.13 31.96
N MET A 197 20.89 37.08 32.66
CA MET A 197 20.96 36.53 34.02
C MET A 197 20.07 37.33 34.99
N SER A 198 20.06 38.66 34.92
CA SER A 198 19.12 39.50 35.69
C SER A 198 17.65 39.23 35.31
N ALA A 199 17.34 39.11 34.02
CA ALA A 199 15.99 38.82 33.55
C ALA A 199 15.49 37.43 33.95
N LEU A 200 16.36 36.42 33.99
CA LEU A 200 16.05 35.08 34.52
C LEU A 200 15.84 35.13 36.04
N GLN A 201 16.70 35.80 36.80
CA GLN A 201 16.55 35.93 38.26
C GLN A 201 15.31 36.72 38.69
N HIS A 202 14.80 37.62 37.84
CA HIS A 202 13.57 38.38 38.09
C HIS A 202 12.32 37.83 37.38
N SER A 203 12.46 36.77 36.58
CA SER A 203 11.37 36.15 35.81
C SER A 203 10.18 35.69 36.66
N CYS A 204 10.43 35.17 37.87
CA CYS A 204 9.39 34.77 38.82
C CYS A 204 8.49 35.94 39.29
N LYS A 205 8.90 37.20 39.05
CA LYS A 205 8.09 38.40 39.30
C LYS A 205 7.47 38.99 38.02
N ASN A 206 7.82 38.47 36.83
CA ASN A 206 7.27 38.92 35.55
C ASN A 206 7.42 37.83 34.45
N VAL A 207 6.37 37.02 34.33
CA VAL A 207 6.17 35.95 33.32
C VAL A 207 6.60 36.37 31.90
N ARG A 208 6.28 37.61 31.48
CA ARG A 208 6.57 38.10 30.12
C ARG A 208 8.06 38.36 29.90
N VAL A 209 8.78 38.85 30.91
CA VAL A 209 10.24 39.06 30.84
C VAL A 209 10.97 37.72 30.84
N GLY A 210 10.54 36.77 31.68
CA GLY A 210 11.09 35.42 31.71
C GLY A 210 10.99 34.70 30.36
N ASN A 211 9.78 34.65 29.79
CA ASN A 211 9.54 34.00 28.49
C ASN A 211 10.40 34.61 27.37
N VAL A 212 10.57 35.94 27.35
CA VAL A 212 11.43 36.61 26.35
C VAL A 212 12.91 36.27 26.58
N ALA A 213 13.40 36.30 27.83
CA ALA A 213 14.80 35.93 28.14
C ALA A 213 15.13 34.49 27.70
N VAL A 214 14.25 33.53 28.01
CA VAL A 214 14.35 32.12 27.58
C VAL A 214 14.42 32.02 26.05
N CYS A 215 13.48 32.65 25.34
CA CYS A 215 13.49 32.68 23.87
C CYS A 215 14.75 33.34 23.28
N SER A 216 15.30 34.35 23.94
CA SER A 216 16.51 35.05 23.52
C SER A 216 17.75 34.14 23.61
N ILE A 217 17.85 33.34 24.69
CA ILE A 217 18.94 32.37 24.88
C ILE A 217 18.95 31.31 23.78
N MET A 218 17.79 30.90 23.26
CA MET A 218 17.73 30.03 22.06
C MET A 218 18.41 30.71 20.86
N LYS A 219 18.07 31.97 20.57
CA LYS A 219 18.59 32.73 19.42
C LYS A 219 20.11 32.91 19.47
N ILE A 220 20.67 33.22 20.65
CA ILE A 220 22.11 33.57 20.80
C ILE A 220 22.97 32.52 21.49
N SER A 221 22.44 31.33 21.76
CA SER A 221 23.13 30.15 22.31
C SER A 221 24.58 29.95 21.83
N ARG A 222 24.83 30.11 20.52
CA ARG A 222 26.16 29.96 19.88
C ARG A 222 27.17 31.09 20.18
N SER A 223 26.74 32.15 20.86
CA SER A 223 27.58 33.32 21.19
C SER A 223 28.21 33.20 22.59
N PHE A 224 27.85 32.18 23.35
CA PHE A 224 28.37 31.95 24.70
C PHE A 224 29.37 30.80 24.71
N ASP A 225 30.37 30.88 25.60
CA ASP A 225 31.27 29.76 25.88
C ASP A 225 30.56 28.64 26.65
N ALA A 226 31.09 27.42 26.52
CA ALA A 226 30.49 26.21 27.10
C ALA A 226 30.47 26.23 28.65
N ASP A 227 31.37 26.98 29.29
CA ASP A 227 31.48 27.03 30.75
C ASP A 227 30.39 27.94 31.34
N ARG A 228 30.11 29.10 30.74
CA ARG A 228 28.93 29.92 31.08
C ARG A 228 27.61 29.21 30.84
N ILE A 229 27.51 28.47 29.74
CA ILE A 229 26.30 27.68 29.46
C ILE A 229 26.10 26.64 30.57
N ARG A 230 27.15 25.92 30.96
CA ARG A 230 27.10 24.87 32.00
C ARG A 230 26.87 25.43 33.41
N ASN A 231 27.57 26.50 33.78
CA ASN A 231 27.68 26.94 35.17
C ASN A 231 26.64 28.02 35.54
N ASP A 232 26.18 28.83 34.57
CA ASP A 232 25.27 29.94 34.81
C ASP A 232 23.88 29.70 34.20
N LEU A 233 23.80 29.44 32.89
CA LEU A 233 22.53 29.38 32.17
C LEU A 233 21.72 28.11 32.48
N VAL A 234 22.35 26.93 32.42
CA VAL A 234 21.65 25.65 32.69
C VAL A 234 21.07 25.62 34.11
N PRO A 235 21.79 26.02 35.19
CA PRO A 235 21.22 26.06 36.54
C PRO A 235 20.04 27.04 36.69
N GLN A 236 20.07 28.22 36.05
CA GLN A 236 18.94 29.17 36.10
C GLN A 236 17.70 28.63 35.34
N LEU A 237 17.91 27.94 34.21
CA LEU A 237 16.84 27.31 33.44
C LEU A 237 16.22 26.10 34.19
N LEU A 238 17.04 25.29 34.87
CA LEU A 238 16.56 24.21 35.74
C LEU A 238 15.81 24.75 36.96
N MET A 239 16.31 25.82 37.58
CA MET A 239 15.59 26.53 38.64
C MET A 239 14.21 26.99 38.15
N LEU A 240 14.10 27.53 36.92
CA LEU A 240 12.82 27.95 36.34
C LEU A 240 11.84 26.80 36.10
N LEU A 241 12.32 25.60 35.75
CA LEU A 241 11.47 24.40 35.65
C LEU A 241 11.03 23.86 37.03
N SER A 242 11.74 24.22 38.12
CA SER A 242 11.38 23.80 39.48
C SER A 242 10.28 24.64 40.13
N VAL A 243 9.93 25.80 39.55
CA VAL A 243 8.90 26.71 40.08
C VAL A 243 7.51 26.14 39.84
N GLN A 244 6.73 26.00 40.93
CA GLN A 244 5.34 25.57 40.87
C GLN A 244 4.46 26.57 40.08
N ASP A 245 3.43 26.07 39.41
CA ASP A 245 2.44 26.85 38.66
C ASP A 245 3.00 27.70 37.49
N GLN A 246 4.18 27.36 36.95
CA GLN A 246 4.69 27.95 35.71
C GLN A 246 3.83 27.55 34.49
N PRO A 247 3.44 28.49 33.61
CA PRO A 247 2.65 28.18 32.41
C PRO A 247 3.36 27.22 31.45
N ASP A 248 2.61 26.24 30.93
CA ASP A 248 3.09 25.18 30.01
C ASP A 248 3.96 25.67 28.86
N HIS A 249 3.63 26.82 28.28
CA HIS A 249 4.37 27.38 27.14
C HIS A 249 5.78 27.86 27.54
N ILE A 250 5.96 28.33 28.78
CA ILE A 250 7.29 28.65 29.33
C ILE A 250 8.04 27.37 29.63
N GLN A 251 7.41 26.36 30.23
CA GLN A 251 8.05 25.05 30.42
C GLN A 251 8.54 24.46 29.09
N CYS A 252 7.69 24.50 28.05
CA CYS A 252 8.05 24.10 26.68
C CYS A 252 9.23 24.90 26.12
N HIS A 253 9.30 26.22 26.32
CA HIS A 253 10.41 27.05 25.86
C HIS A 253 11.70 26.81 26.64
N VAL A 254 11.63 26.62 27.96
CA VAL A 254 12.81 26.33 28.79
C VAL A 254 13.38 24.96 28.44
N ILE A 255 12.55 23.93 28.28
CA ILE A 255 12.98 22.61 27.80
C ILE A 255 13.61 22.71 26.40
N LYS A 256 12.97 23.43 25.45
CA LYS A 256 13.56 23.71 24.11
C LYS A 256 14.90 24.43 24.18
N THR A 257 15.07 25.34 25.12
CA THR A 257 16.32 26.09 25.34
C THR A 257 17.40 25.17 25.85
N LEU A 258 17.07 24.28 26.79
CA LEU A 258 17.99 23.23 27.25
C LEU A 258 18.43 22.31 26.09
N CYS A 259 17.57 21.95 25.12
CA CYS A 259 18.02 21.21 23.92
C CYS A 259 19.16 21.91 23.18
N ILE A 260 18.95 23.20 22.89
CA ILE A 260 19.85 23.97 22.04
C ILE A 260 21.17 24.22 22.77
N LEU A 261 21.12 24.56 24.07
CA LEU A 261 22.30 24.74 24.91
C LEU A 261 23.11 23.45 25.11
N LEU A 262 22.44 22.33 25.38
CA LEU A 262 23.12 21.06 25.63
C LEU A 262 23.66 20.44 24.34
N SER A 263 23.01 20.66 23.19
CA SER A 263 23.58 20.29 21.88
C SER A 263 24.80 21.11 21.46
N ALA A 264 25.12 22.20 22.18
CA ALA A 264 26.33 23.00 22.01
C ALA A 264 27.46 22.64 23.01
N ILE A 265 27.23 21.73 23.96
CA ILE A 265 28.24 21.24 24.92
C ILE A 265 28.54 19.77 24.63
N ASN A 266 29.82 19.39 24.64
CA ASN A 266 30.25 17.99 24.59
C ASN A 266 30.68 17.50 26.00
N ASP A 267 30.27 16.28 26.34
CA ASP A 267 30.73 15.42 27.45
C ASP A 267 30.38 15.85 28.92
N ARG A 268 30.25 14.82 29.78
CA ARG A 268 30.13 14.72 31.25
C ARG A 268 29.06 15.50 32.00
N GLY A 269 28.66 16.70 31.58
CA GLY A 269 27.65 17.51 32.28
C GLY A 269 26.21 17.01 32.10
N ILE A 270 25.96 16.23 31.05
CA ILE A 270 24.62 15.94 30.53
C ILE A 270 23.77 15.06 31.48
N GLY A 271 24.39 14.15 32.23
CA GLY A 271 23.68 13.19 33.09
C GLY A 271 22.78 13.84 34.14
N GLN A 272 23.26 14.88 34.84
CA GLN A 272 22.47 15.60 35.84
C GLN A 272 21.25 16.32 35.24
N VAL A 273 21.35 16.74 33.98
CA VAL A 273 20.25 17.41 33.27
C VAL A 273 19.24 16.40 32.73
N LEU A 274 19.70 15.23 32.29
CA LEU A 274 18.83 14.09 31.98
C LEU A 274 18.06 13.61 33.22
N ASP A 275 18.68 13.55 34.40
CA ASP A 275 18.01 13.18 35.65
C ASP A 275 16.88 14.14 36.01
N GLU A 276 17.08 15.46 35.90
CA GLU A 276 16.03 16.43 36.21
C GLU A 276 14.92 16.45 35.14
N LEU A 277 15.26 16.29 33.85
CA LEU A 277 14.27 16.09 32.78
C LEU A 277 13.45 14.80 33.00
N CYS A 278 14.08 13.71 33.44
CA CYS A 278 13.40 12.47 33.84
C CYS A 278 12.51 12.67 35.08
N ARG A 279 12.95 13.50 36.05
CA ARG A 279 12.17 13.85 37.25
C ARG A 279 10.96 14.72 36.90
N LEU A 280 11.08 15.61 35.91
CA LEU A 280 9.99 16.42 35.38
C LEU A 280 8.99 15.60 34.56
N LEU A 281 9.45 14.68 33.72
CA LEU A 281 8.57 13.72 33.02
C LEU A 281 7.73 12.88 34.00
N ARG A 282 8.30 12.47 35.14
CA ARG A 282 7.55 11.75 36.19
C ARG A 282 6.60 12.62 37.01
N LYS A 283 6.71 13.95 36.93
CA LYS A 283 5.79 14.91 37.59
C LYS A 283 4.70 15.43 36.65
N THR A 284 4.97 15.46 35.34
CA THR A 284 4.02 15.91 34.33
C THR A 284 2.99 14.81 34.09
N SER A 285 1.77 14.99 34.58
CA SER A 285 0.67 14.06 34.32
C SER A 285 0.28 14.04 32.83
N ASP A 286 -0.45 13.00 32.41
CA ASP A 286 -0.69 12.60 31.01
C ASP A 286 -1.30 13.65 30.06
N GLN A 287 -1.68 14.83 30.57
CA GLN A 287 -2.44 15.83 29.82
C GLN A 287 -1.59 16.76 28.94
N ASN A 288 -0.26 16.85 29.13
CA ASN A 288 0.58 17.75 28.33
C ASN A 288 1.54 17.04 27.36
N ILE A 289 0.95 16.44 26.33
CA ILE A 289 1.63 15.71 25.24
C ILE A 289 2.76 16.55 24.59
N ARG A 290 2.65 17.89 24.54
CA ARG A 290 3.68 18.76 23.95
C ARG A 290 4.98 18.73 24.76
N ILE A 291 4.91 18.76 26.09
CA ILE A 291 6.08 18.64 26.98
C ILE A 291 6.73 17.27 26.82
N ILE A 292 5.91 16.21 26.74
CA ILE A 292 6.36 14.83 26.57
C ILE A 292 7.10 14.67 25.22
N ILE A 293 6.53 15.13 24.10
CA ILE A 293 7.16 15.04 22.77
C ILE A 293 8.49 15.78 22.73
N ILE A 294 8.57 17.01 23.25
CA ILE A 294 9.82 17.79 23.25
C ILE A 294 10.90 17.08 24.10
N THR A 295 10.52 16.48 25.23
CA THR A 295 11.47 15.78 26.10
C THR A 295 11.89 14.41 25.55
N ILE A 296 11.04 13.73 24.78
CA ILE A 296 11.43 12.55 24.01
C ILE A 296 12.39 12.93 22.87
N GLN A 297 12.12 14.02 22.14
CA GLN A 297 13.03 14.53 21.10
C GLN A 297 14.43 14.86 21.67
N LEU A 298 14.49 15.45 22.86
CA LEU A 298 15.73 15.62 23.64
C LEU A 298 16.47 14.31 23.86
N MET A 299 15.82 13.33 24.48
CA MET A 299 16.43 12.05 24.83
C MET A 299 16.91 11.31 23.57
N VAL A 300 16.15 11.36 22.47
CA VAL A 300 16.53 10.80 21.18
C VAL A 300 17.75 11.51 20.56
N GLN A 301 17.87 12.84 20.70
CA GLN A 301 19.06 13.57 20.24
C GLN A 301 20.31 13.19 21.05
N PHE A 302 20.22 13.07 22.38
CA PHE A 302 21.35 12.62 23.21
C PHE A 302 21.77 11.18 22.89
N LEU A 303 20.81 10.25 22.83
CA LEU A 303 21.04 8.84 22.47
C LEU A 303 21.55 8.67 21.03
N SER A 304 21.51 9.71 20.19
CA SER A 304 22.08 9.71 18.84
C SER A 304 23.53 10.20 18.77
N ASN A 305 24.04 10.89 19.80
CA ASN A 305 25.33 11.61 19.73
C ASN A 305 26.46 11.01 20.58
N GLU A 306 26.18 10.32 21.70
CA GLU A 306 27.24 9.75 22.55
C GLU A 306 27.43 8.23 22.40
N LYS A 307 28.70 7.81 22.32
CA LYS A 307 29.11 6.44 22.65
C LYS A 307 29.10 6.27 24.17
N LEU A 308 27.93 5.97 24.74
CA LEU A 308 27.80 5.59 26.15
C LEU A 308 28.75 4.41 26.45
N THR A 309 29.80 4.67 27.22
CA THR A 309 30.97 3.76 27.34
C THR A 309 31.36 3.43 28.79
N THR A 310 30.64 3.97 29.79
CA THR A 310 30.88 3.70 31.21
C THR A 310 29.68 3.00 31.86
N PRO A 311 29.84 1.82 32.52
CA PRO A 311 28.74 1.06 33.11
C PRO A 311 27.87 1.81 34.13
N GLU A 312 28.45 2.81 34.81
CA GLU A 312 27.76 3.62 35.83
C GLU A 312 26.55 4.38 35.25
N GLN A 313 26.64 4.85 34.00
CA GLN A 313 25.53 5.51 33.30
C GLN A 313 24.36 4.56 32.98
N SER A 314 24.65 3.30 32.67
CA SER A 314 23.62 2.27 32.44
C SER A 314 22.86 1.89 33.71
N SER A 315 23.55 1.95 34.86
CA SER A 315 22.97 1.56 36.16
C SER A 315 21.92 2.58 36.67
N MET A 316 22.13 3.88 36.41
CA MET A 316 21.19 4.94 36.83
C MET A 316 19.86 4.92 36.07
N LEU A 317 19.85 4.44 34.82
CA LEU A 317 18.62 4.21 34.05
C LEU A 317 17.83 2.96 34.51
N GLY A 318 18.23 2.31 35.62
CA GLY A 318 17.54 1.16 36.20
C GLY A 318 17.83 -0.18 35.53
N VAL A 319 18.67 -0.21 34.48
CA VAL A 319 19.04 -1.43 33.77
C VAL A 319 20.15 -2.16 34.54
N ARG A 320 19.76 -2.94 35.55
CA ARG A 320 20.66 -3.89 36.20
C ARG A 320 21.00 -5.05 35.25
N ARG A 321 22.12 -4.92 34.54
CA ARG A 321 22.95 -6.08 34.23
C ARG A 321 23.69 -6.48 35.52
N ASP A 322 23.51 -7.74 35.92
CA ASP A 322 24.48 -8.64 36.57
C ASP A 322 23.89 -9.48 37.71
N SER A 323 23.50 -10.71 37.35
CA SER A 323 23.58 -11.89 38.22
C SER A 323 23.48 -13.20 37.41
N ILE A 324 24.31 -13.38 36.38
CA ILE A 324 24.45 -14.66 35.66
C ILE A 324 25.87 -15.21 35.87
N SER A 325 26.19 -15.49 37.13
CA SER A 325 27.41 -16.18 37.55
C SER A 325 27.18 -16.85 38.92
N GLY A 326 26.28 -17.85 38.93
CA GLY A 326 25.92 -18.61 40.13
C GLY A 326 25.37 -19.98 39.73
N ASN A 327 25.83 -21.03 40.41
CA ASN A 327 25.45 -22.42 40.11
C ASN A 327 24.04 -22.75 40.62
N VAL A 328 23.49 -23.81 40.04
CA VAL A 328 22.24 -24.49 40.45
C VAL A 328 22.21 -24.77 41.96
N MET A 329 21.14 -24.37 42.64
CA MET A 329 20.52 -25.06 43.80
C MET A 329 19.07 -24.56 44.01
N ASP A 330 18.26 -25.34 44.71
CA ASP A 330 16.83 -25.09 44.94
C ASP A 330 16.52 -23.91 45.90
N GLY A 331 15.33 -23.31 45.74
CA GLY A 331 14.80 -22.34 46.71
C GLY A 331 13.42 -21.76 46.36
N HIS A 332 12.42 -21.97 47.22
CA HIS A 332 11.13 -21.27 47.12
C HIS A 332 11.28 -19.79 47.52
N LEU A 333 10.58 -18.90 46.80
CA LEU A 333 10.41 -17.50 47.20
C LEU A 333 8.95 -17.05 47.02
N GLN A 334 8.31 -16.66 48.12
CA GLN A 334 6.99 -16.04 48.13
C GLN A 334 7.10 -14.52 47.93
N VAL A 335 6.15 -13.92 47.21
CA VAL A 335 6.06 -12.45 47.03
C VAL A 335 4.97 -11.89 47.95
N PRO A 336 5.23 -10.84 48.76
CA PRO A 336 4.20 -10.24 49.61
C PRO A 336 3.18 -9.42 48.80
N HIS A 337 1.89 -9.69 48.97
CA HIS A 337 0.84 -8.80 48.46
C HIS A 337 0.74 -7.52 49.30
N GLN A 338 1.09 -6.37 48.71
CA GLN A 338 0.54 -5.08 49.15
C GLN A 338 -0.54 -4.61 48.17
N ARG A 339 -1.75 -4.36 48.70
CA ARG A 339 -2.86 -3.76 47.95
C ARG A 339 -2.66 -2.24 47.89
N MET A 340 -2.72 -1.67 46.69
CA MET A 340 -3.09 -0.25 46.51
C MET A 340 -4.45 -0.17 45.81
N GLN A 341 -5.26 0.83 46.17
CA GLN A 341 -6.72 0.80 45.95
C GLN A 341 -7.12 1.36 44.58
N ARG A 342 -7.86 0.56 43.77
CA ARG A 342 -8.70 1.12 42.70
C ARG A 342 -9.94 1.78 43.32
N ARG A 343 -10.20 3.06 43.01
CA ARG A 343 -11.49 3.70 43.30
C ARG A 343 -12.44 3.56 42.11
N SER A 344 -13.38 2.63 42.26
CA SER A 344 -14.76 2.63 41.74
C SER A 344 -15.12 3.58 40.57
N LEU A 345 -15.54 2.97 39.45
CA LEU A 345 -16.87 3.22 38.91
C LEU A 345 -17.61 1.88 38.83
N GLY A 346 -18.79 1.81 39.43
CA GLY A 346 -19.77 0.72 39.23
C GLY A 346 -20.95 1.24 38.41
N ASN A 347 -22.01 0.46 38.14
CA ASN A 347 -22.33 -0.90 38.56
C ASN A 347 -23.03 -1.62 37.40
N LEU A 348 -22.92 -2.95 37.31
CA LEU A 348 -24.01 -3.86 36.92
C LEU A 348 -23.62 -5.32 37.17
N PHE A 349 -24.63 -6.18 37.31
CA PHE A 349 -24.57 -7.62 37.61
C PHE A 349 -23.99 -8.02 38.97
N SER A 350 -24.92 -8.22 39.91
CA SER A 350 -24.77 -9.01 41.12
C SER A 350 -25.17 -10.48 40.89
N ASP A 351 -24.90 -11.30 41.92
CA ASP A 351 -25.56 -12.57 42.26
C ASP A 351 -25.09 -13.91 41.64
N ILE A 352 -25.04 -14.92 42.54
CA ILE A 352 -24.81 -16.37 42.33
C ILE A 352 -23.44 -16.73 41.69
N SER A 353 -22.33 -16.97 42.39
CA SER A 353 -22.02 -17.53 43.73
C SER A 353 -21.80 -19.06 43.80
N LEU A 354 -20.55 -19.44 44.17
CA LEU A 354 -20.08 -20.75 44.66
C LEU A 354 -20.14 -21.92 43.62
N GLN A 355 -19.34 -22.99 43.74
CA GLN A 355 -18.58 -23.50 44.89
C GLN A 355 -17.31 -24.25 44.46
N SER A 356 -16.21 -24.13 45.22
CA SER A 356 -15.02 -24.98 45.12
C SER A 356 -14.96 -25.97 46.29
N PRO A 357 -14.18 -27.06 46.18
CA PRO A 357 -13.19 -27.30 47.24
C PRO A 357 -11.85 -27.92 46.81
N CYS A 358 -10.79 -27.40 47.44
CA CYS A 358 -9.63 -28.10 48.02
C CYS A 358 -8.88 -29.21 47.25
N THR A 359 -7.77 -28.81 46.64
CA THR A 359 -6.38 -29.23 46.98
C THR A 359 -6.13 -30.51 47.81
N THR A 360 -5.15 -31.33 47.40
CA THR A 360 -4.15 -31.89 48.34
C THR A 360 -2.83 -32.32 47.65
N THR A 361 -1.70 -31.90 48.24
CA THR A 361 -0.35 -32.51 48.25
C THR A 361 0.34 -33.03 46.97
N ALA A 362 1.62 -32.65 46.80
CA ALA A 362 2.53 -33.15 45.77
C ALA A 362 3.48 -34.26 46.27
N SER A 363 4.15 -34.95 45.34
CA SER A 363 5.41 -35.66 45.61
C SER A 363 6.29 -35.79 44.34
N SER A 364 7.60 -35.89 44.60
CA SER A 364 8.73 -36.18 43.68
C SER A 364 8.39 -37.10 42.50
N SER A 365 8.66 -36.75 41.24
CA SER A 365 9.97 -36.55 40.58
C SER A 365 10.86 -37.81 40.50
N THR A 366 11.03 -38.37 39.30
CA THR A 366 12.36 -38.64 38.69
C THR A 366 12.30 -39.02 37.20
N THR A 367 13.39 -38.66 36.51
CA THR A 367 14.04 -39.31 35.36
C THR A 367 13.91 -40.85 35.26
N SER A 368 14.03 -41.51 34.10
CA SER A 368 14.27 -41.10 32.70
C SER A 368 14.09 -42.31 31.75
N THR A 369 14.39 -42.17 30.45
CA THR A 369 14.91 -43.24 29.53
C THR A 369 14.36 -44.68 29.69
N GLY A 370 13.62 -45.28 28.76
CA GLY A 370 13.31 -44.96 27.37
C GLY A 370 13.35 -46.23 26.49
N ARG A 371 13.11 -46.08 25.17
CA ARG A 371 13.40 -47.05 24.09
C ARG A 371 12.75 -48.45 24.10
N PHE A 372 12.00 -48.67 23.01
CA PHE A 372 11.92 -49.87 22.17
C PHE A 372 11.11 -51.11 22.60
N LEU A 373 10.31 -51.58 21.62
CA LEU A 373 9.80 -52.95 21.38
C LEU A 373 8.78 -53.52 22.41
N SER A 374 7.85 -54.41 22.05
CA SER A 374 7.26 -54.74 20.72
C SER A 374 6.09 -55.72 20.85
N VAL A 375 5.12 -55.63 19.93
CA VAL A 375 4.37 -56.77 19.32
C VAL A 375 3.33 -57.55 20.17
N SER A 376 2.13 -57.64 19.56
CA SER A 376 1.05 -58.64 19.68
C SER A 376 0.30 -58.92 21.00
N GLU A 377 -1.03 -58.76 20.91
CA GLU A 377 -2.08 -59.78 21.17
C GLU A 377 -1.96 -60.69 22.41
N ARG A 378 -3.02 -60.87 23.22
CA ARG A 378 -4.32 -61.45 22.82
C ARG A 378 -5.50 -61.05 23.73
N ASN A 379 -6.71 -61.28 23.22
CA ASN A 379 -7.99 -61.22 23.95
C ASN A 379 -8.15 -62.39 24.93
N VAL A 380 -9.11 -62.29 25.87
CA VAL A 380 -10.32 -63.17 26.00
C VAL A 380 -11.03 -62.96 27.36
N ASP A 381 -12.37 -63.12 27.39
CA ASP A 381 -13.25 -63.38 28.57
C ASP A 381 -13.57 -62.25 29.61
N GLN A 382 -14.76 -62.15 30.23
CA GLN A 382 -16.09 -62.78 29.98
C GLN A 382 -17.29 -62.08 30.71
N ALA A 383 -18.53 -62.39 30.28
CA ALA A 383 -19.79 -62.48 31.09
C ALA A 383 -20.45 -61.20 31.72
N SER A 384 -21.77 -61.14 32.05
CA SER A 384 -23.02 -61.84 31.61
C SER A 384 -24.32 -61.22 32.26
N LYS A 385 -25.54 -61.71 31.88
CA LYS A 385 -26.91 -61.53 32.49
C LYS A 385 -27.69 -60.24 32.10
N MET A 386 -28.97 -60.19 31.65
CA MET A 386 -30.32 -60.82 31.92
C MET A 386 -31.27 -59.86 32.71
N SER A 387 -32.61 -59.74 32.54
CA SER A 387 -33.64 -60.47 31.72
C SER A 387 -35.06 -59.80 31.69
N MET A 388 -35.86 -60.01 30.62
CA MET A 388 -37.36 -59.96 30.48
C MET A 388 -38.14 -58.65 30.79
N GLY A 389 -39.39 -58.37 30.34
CA GLY A 389 -40.46 -59.19 29.71
C GLY A 389 -41.56 -58.43 28.89
N PRO A 390 -42.76 -59.03 28.61
CA PRO A 390 -43.62 -58.83 27.39
C PRO A 390 -44.92 -57.96 27.61
N PRO A 391 -45.93 -57.78 26.66
CA PRO A 391 -46.32 -58.62 25.49
C PRO A 391 -46.97 -58.02 24.19
N THR A 392 -46.91 -58.81 23.09
CA THR A 392 -47.83 -58.93 21.90
C THR A 392 -48.26 -57.69 21.10
N ARG A 393 -48.37 -57.67 19.75
CA ARG A 393 -48.55 -58.69 18.66
C ARG A 393 -48.04 -58.07 17.32
N SER A 394 -48.17 -58.57 16.06
CA SER A 394 -48.85 -59.72 15.40
C SER A 394 -48.23 -60.02 13.99
N MET A 395 -48.89 -60.86 13.19
CA MET A 395 -48.65 -61.34 11.81
C MET A 395 -48.68 -60.26 10.70
N SER A 396 -48.19 -60.44 9.45
CA SER A 396 -47.27 -61.39 8.73
C SER A 396 -47.02 -60.81 7.29
N GLN A 397 -46.35 -61.36 6.25
CA GLN A 397 -45.77 -62.66 5.82
C GLN A 397 -44.47 -62.38 4.95
N HIS A 398 -43.81 -63.22 4.13
CA HIS A 398 -43.87 -64.68 3.85
C HIS A 398 -42.49 -65.35 3.53
N HIS A 399 -42.15 -65.59 2.24
CA HIS A 399 -41.12 -66.50 1.70
C HIS A 399 -40.80 -66.14 0.20
N ASN A 400 -39.72 -66.56 -0.49
CA ASN A 400 -38.53 -67.36 -0.10
C ASN A 400 -37.30 -67.16 -1.03
N GLN A 401 -36.11 -67.39 -0.45
CA GLN A 401 -34.91 -68.12 -0.96
C GLN A 401 -34.30 -67.97 -2.40
N GLN A 402 -32.96 -67.85 -2.35
CA GLN A 402 -31.91 -68.52 -3.17
C GLN A 402 -31.28 -67.90 -4.44
N ARG A 403 -29.97 -68.23 -4.57
CA ARG A 403 -28.96 -68.01 -5.63
C ARG A 403 -29.10 -69.13 -6.72
N PRO A 404 -28.44 -69.10 -7.92
CA PRO A 404 -27.01 -68.77 -8.10
C PRO A 404 -26.50 -68.23 -9.47
N SER A 405 -25.16 -68.15 -9.56
CA SER A 405 -24.27 -68.34 -10.75
C SER A 405 -24.24 -67.35 -11.92
N SER A 406 -23.06 -66.72 -12.07
CA SER A 406 -22.34 -66.36 -13.31
C SER A 406 -21.94 -67.63 -14.14
N PRO A 407 -21.38 -67.60 -15.38
CA PRO A 407 -20.51 -66.52 -15.93
C PRO A 407 -20.40 -66.30 -17.48
N ASN A 408 -19.58 -65.30 -17.87
CA ASN A 408 -18.55 -65.30 -18.95
C ASN A 408 -18.84 -65.44 -20.49
N LEU A 409 -17.92 -64.80 -21.27
CA LEU A 409 -17.55 -65.03 -22.70
C LEU A 409 -18.61 -64.60 -23.78
N GLU A 410 -18.32 -64.20 -25.03
CA GLU A 410 -17.04 -63.87 -25.70
C GLU A 410 -17.16 -62.98 -26.98
N TYR A 411 -16.03 -62.36 -27.36
CA TYR A 411 -15.49 -62.04 -28.71
C TYR A 411 -16.26 -61.23 -29.82
N LEU A 412 -15.61 -60.10 -30.17
CA LEU A 412 -15.12 -59.66 -31.50
C LEU A 412 -16.03 -59.52 -32.75
N SER A 413 -15.88 -58.34 -33.37
CA SER A 413 -15.94 -58.04 -34.83
C SER A 413 -17.34 -58.03 -35.49
N SER A 414 -17.56 -57.41 -36.67
CA SER A 414 -16.65 -56.74 -37.61
C SER A 414 -17.28 -55.57 -38.39
N LEU A 415 -16.49 -54.51 -38.62
CA LEU A 415 -16.25 -53.79 -39.88
C LEU A 415 -17.37 -53.24 -40.82
N PHE A 416 -17.09 -52.01 -41.30
CA PHE A 416 -17.34 -51.44 -42.65
C PHE A 416 -18.75 -51.05 -43.15
N SER A 417 -18.93 -49.72 -43.39
CA SER A 417 -19.40 -49.02 -44.62
C SER A 417 -20.67 -49.49 -45.39
N THR A 418 -21.47 -48.64 -46.06
CA THR A 418 -21.22 -47.30 -46.66
C THR A 418 -22.53 -46.50 -46.86
N CYS A 419 -22.43 -45.26 -47.35
CA CYS A 419 -23.52 -44.37 -47.76
C CYS A 419 -24.50 -44.96 -48.81
N PHE A 420 -25.77 -44.53 -48.82
CA PHE A 420 -26.26 -43.49 -49.76
C PHE A 420 -27.69 -42.99 -49.48
N ASN A 421 -28.07 -41.90 -50.17
CA ASN A 421 -29.29 -41.09 -50.02
C ASN A 421 -30.62 -41.82 -50.26
N SER A 422 -31.68 -41.36 -49.57
CA SER A 422 -32.97 -41.06 -50.22
C SER A 422 -33.83 -40.04 -49.44
N GLN A 423 -34.50 -39.17 -50.19
CA GLN A 423 -35.59 -38.26 -49.83
C GLN A 423 -36.69 -38.46 -50.91
N PRO A 424 -37.89 -37.84 -50.85
CA PRO A 424 -38.60 -37.22 -49.73
C PRO A 424 -40.09 -37.66 -49.62
N SER A 425 -40.81 -37.22 -48.58
CA SER A 425 -42.27 -36.94 -48.68
C SER A 425 -42.82 -36.15 -47.48
N SER A 426 -43.84 -35.32 -47.70
CA SER A 426 -44.64 -34.64 -46.66
C SER A 426 -46.13 -34.94 -46.87
N PRO A 427 -46.94 -34.96 -45.80
CA PRO A 427 -48.05 -33.99 -45.65
C PRO A 427 -48.06 -33.33 -44.25
N VAL A 428 -48.65 -32.16 -43.89
CA VAL A 428 -49.54 -31.11 -44.49
C VAL A 428 -50.89 -30.97 -43.72
N LEU A 429 -51.13 -29.77 -43.12
CA LEU A 429 -52.40 -29.20 -42.56
C LEU A 429 -53.01 -29.88 -41.29
N THR A 430 -53.86 -29.29 -40.43
CA THR A 430 -54.47 -27.93 -40.14
C THR A 430 -54.77 -27.87 -38.61
N SER A 431 -54.79 -26.80 -37.78
CA SER A 431 -54.62 -25.32 -37.84
C SER A 431 -55.89 -24.42 -37.63
N SER A 432 -56.25 -24.09 -36.38
CA SER A 432 -57.30 -23.09 -35.99
C SER A 432 -57.13 -22.58 -34.53
N SER A 433 -57.57 -21.39 -34.07
CA SER A 433 -57.90 -20.11 -34.76
C SER A 433 -58.23 -18.92 -33.80
N MET A 434 -57.72 -17.71 -34.09
CA MET A 434 -58.34 -16.36 -33.88
C MET A 434 -58.69 -15.89 -32.43
N ALA A 435 -59.10 -14.63 -32.11
CA ALA A 435 -59.56 -13.46 -32.90
C ALA A 435 -59.17 -12.09 -32.23
N GLN A 436 -58.75 -11.01 -32.93
CA GLN A 436 -59.45 -9.95 -33.72
C GLN A 436 -60.03 -8.70 -32.98
N ARG A 437 -59.65 -7.49 -33.46
CA ARG A 437 -60.46 -6.29 -33.91
C ARG A 437 -59.49 -5.08 -34.07
N ARG A 438 -59.48 -4.18 -35.08
CA ARG A 438 -60.49 -3.36 -35.84
C ARG A 438 -61.12 -2.23 -34.98
N HIS A 439 -61.31 -0.96 -35.40
CA HIS A 439 -61.30 -0.17 -36.69
C HIS A 439 -60.71 1.26 -36.37
N SER A 440 -60.46 2.30 -37.22
CA SER A 440 -60.54 2.70 -38.66
C SER A 440 -59.59 3.95 -38.85
N MET A 441 -59.57 4.90 -39.83
CA MET A 441 -60.40 5.28 -40.99
C MET A 441 -59.60 5.93 -42.17
N GLN A 442 -59.71 7.24 -42.47
CA GLN A 442 -59.22 7.94 -43.70
C GLN A 442 -58.92 9.45 -43.47
N VAL A 443 -58.16 10.11 -44.39
CA VAL A 443 -58.52 11.34 -45.17
C VAL A 443 -57.29 12.14 -45.72
N THR A 444 -57.09 12.05 -47.05
CA THR A 444 -56.58 13.01 -48.09
C THR A 444 -55.38 13.98 -47.97
N ASN A 445 -54.66 14.10 -49.11
CA ASN A 445 -53.95 15.27 -49.70
C ASN A 445 -52.58 15.69 -49.10
N GLU A 446 -51.61 16.27 -49.87
CA GLU A 446 -51.60 16.65 -51.30
C GLU A 446 -50.21 16.53 -52.00
N SER A 447 -50.22 16.80 -53.31
CA SER A 447 -49.18 16.66 -54.35
C SER A 447 -47.81 17.36 -54.17
N GLY A 448 -46.80 16.86 -54.90
CA GLY A 448 -45.57 17.59 -55.26
C GLY A 448 -44.72 16.82 -56.28
N GLN A 449 -44.36 17.42 -57.43
CA GLN A 449 -43.76 16.72 -58.57
C GLN A 449 -42.30 17.10 -58.89
N GLN A 450 -41.68 16.22 -59.69
CA GLN A 450 -40.69 16.46 -60.74
C GLN A 450 -39.17 16.37 -60.45
N GLN A 451 -38.48 15.84 -61.47
CA GLN A 451 -37.05 15.63 -61.63
C GLN A 451 -36.49 16.70 -62.61
N GLN A 452 -35.34 16.41 -63.25
CA GLN A 452 -34.83 16.98 -64.52
C GLN A 452 -33.96 18.27 -64.38
N MET A 453 -32.92 18.50 -65.20
CA MET A 453 -32.32 17.68 -66.28
C MET A 453 -30.88 18.10 -66.67
N MET A 454 -30.14 17.18 -67.31
CA MET A 454 -29.15 17.43 -68.40
C MET A 454 -27.78 18.09 -68.06
N ARG A 455 -26.72 17.99 -68.91
CA ARG A 455 -26.56 17.38 -70.27
C ARG A 455 -25.11 16.94 -70.57
N LYS A 456 -24.96 15.87 -71.40
CA LYS A 456 -23.92 15.56 -72.44
C LYS A 456 -22.42 15.76 -72.08
N THR A 457 -21.49 14.88 -72.49
CA THR A 457 -21.37 14.01 -73.69
C THR A 457 -20.52 12.75 -73.31
N SER A 458 -20.14 11.73 -74.10
CA SER A 458 -20.19 11.41 -75.55
C SER A 458 -20.21 9.88 -75.84
N ARG A 459 -19.93 9.51 -77.10
CA ARG A 459 -19.74 8.17 -77.74
C ARG A 459 -18.82 8.42 -78.99
N PRO A 460 -18.44 7.46 -79.89
CA PRO A 460 -18.74 6.01 -80.04
C PRO A 460 -17.46 5.13 -80.24
N SER A 461 -17.49 3.98 -80.91
CA SER A 461 -17.90 2.66 -80.35
C SER A 461 -17.54 1.46 -81.26
N SER A 462 -16.88 0.43 -80.73
CA SER A 462 -16.78 -0.93 -81.32
C SER A 462 -16.89 -1.97 -80.19
N PHE A 463 -17.99 -2.73 -80.04
CA PHE A 463 -18.39 -3.91 -80.83
C PHE A 463 -17.25 -4.94 -80.97
N THR A 464 -17.46 -6.23 -80.66
CA THR A 464 -18.70 -7.03 -80.79
C THR A 464 -19.05 -7.99 -79.63
N ASN A 465 -20.37 -8.19 -79.47
CA ASN A 465 -21.08 -9.42 -79.08
C ASN A 465 -21.16 -9.94 -77.62
N LEU A 466 -22.43 -10.19 -77.29
CA LEU A 466 -22.99 -11.09 -76.28
C LEU A 466 -22.52 -12.55 -76.48
N SER A 467 -22.64 -13.49 -75.53
CA SER A 467 -23.32 -13.44 -74.21
C SER A 467 -22.65 -14.40 -73.22
N HIS A 468 -22.33 -13.91 -72.02
CA HIS A 468 -22.35 -14.67 -70.77
C HIS A 468 -22.69 -13.68 -69.64
N ASN A 469 -23.92 -13.74 -69.13
CA ASN A 469 -24.38 -12.90 -68.02
C ASN A 469 -25.20 -13.78 -67.06
N ILE A 470 -25.35 -13.35 -65.81
CA ILE A 470 -25.86 -14.19 -64.68
C ILE A 470 -24.87 -15.30 -64.25
N TYR A 471 -23.66 -14.93 -63.80
CA TYR A 471 -22.92 -15.75 -62.81
C TYR A 471 -21.92 -15.00 -61.90
N ILE A 472 -21.91 -13.66 -61.88
CA ILE A 472 -21.00 -12.87 -61.02
C ILE A 472 -21.77 -11.80 -60.23
N TRP A 473 -22.54 -12.22 -59.22
CA TRP A 473 -23.08 -11.34 -58.15
C TRP A 473 -23.40 -12.10 -56.85
N ARG A 474 -22.69 -13.21 -56.57
CA ARG A 474 -22.94 -14.05 -55.36
C ARG A 474 -21.67 -14.57 -54.66
N THR A 475 -20.64 -13.73 -54.60
CA THR A 475 -19.40 -14.01 -53.84
C THR A 475 -18.91 -12.76 -53.11
N PHE A 476 -19.84 -12.06 -52.43
CA PHE A 476 -19.43 -11.18 -51.34
C PHE A 476 -18.93 -12.06 -50.19
N LEU A 477 -17.61 -12.15 -50.05
CA LEU A 477 -16.98 -12.65 -48.84
C LEU A 477 -17.46 -11.77 -47.68
N SER A 478 -17.99 -12.41 -46.63
CA SER A 478 -18.50 -11.72 -45.45
C SER A 478 -17.35 -11.23 -44.57
N TYR A 479 -16.65 -10.19 -45.02
CA TYR A 479 -15.84 -9.37 -44.12
C TYR A 479 -16.75 -8.85 -43.01
N SER A 480 -16.52 -9.31 -41.79
CA SER A 480 -17.15 -8.78 -40.58
C SER A 480 -16.75 -7.32 -40.43
N THR A 481 -17.63 -6.41 -40.81
CA THR A 481 -17.37 -4.97 -40.82
C THR A 481 -17.04 -4.49 -39.41
N LEU A 482 -15.89 -3.86 -39.23
CA LEU A 482 -15.45 -3.30 -37.94
C LEU A 482 -16.57 -2.40 -37.36
N PRO A 483 -17.09 -2.68 -36.15
CA PRO A 483 -18.12 -1.85 -35.54
C PRO A 483 -17.53 -0.49 -35.15
N ARG A 484 -18.30 0.57 -35.36
CA ARG A 484 -17.88 1.95 -35.04
C ARG A 484 -17.81 2.22 -33.54
N GLU A 485 -18.57 1.45 -32.76
CA GLU A 485 -18.67 1.56 -31.32
C GLU A 485 -18.92 0.19 -30.68
N ALA A 486 -18.39 -0.01 -29.48
CA ALA A 486 -18.46 -1.23 -28.69
C ALA A 486 -18.55 -0.85 -27.20
N ASP A 487 -19.36 -1.55 -26.41
CA ASP A 487 -19.50 -1.22 -24.98
C ASP A 487 -18.22 -1.65 -24.23
N ILE A 488 -17.69 -2.82 -24.60
CA ILE A 488 -16.45 -3.41 -24.08
C ILE A 488 -15.63 -3.96 -25.26
N VAL A 489 -14.35 -3.60 -25.34
CA VAL A 489 -13.38 -4.22 -26.27
C VAL A 489 -12.36 -5.08 -25.52
N ILE A 490 -12.24 -6.36 -25.91
CA ILE A 490 -11.23 -7.28 -25.38
C ILE A 490 -10.09 -7.39 -26.41
N ILE A 491 -8.86 -7.13 -25.96
CA ILE A 491 -7.64 -7.24 -26.79
C ILE A 491 -6.99 -8.58 -26.51
N GLY A 492 -6.91 -9.44 -27.52
CA GLY A 492 -6.26 -10.76 -27.46
C GLY A 492 -7.27 -11.91 -27.47
N GLY A 493 -7.15 -12.78 -28.47
CA GLY A 493 -7.91 -14.00 -28.69
C GLY A 493 -7.24 -15.26 -28.12
N GLY A 494 -6.37 -15.10 -27.12
CA GLY A 494 -5.91 -16.21 -26.29
C GLY A 494 -7.01 -16.71 -25.34
N VAL A 495 -6.75 -17.83 -24.67
CA VAL A 495 -7.77 -18.55 -23.86
C VAL A 495 -8.50 -17.67 -22.84
N ILE A 496 -7.79 -16.75 -22.16
CA ILE A 496 -8.40 -15.83 -21.19
C ILE A 496 -9.33 -14.80 -21.87
N GLY A 497 -8.94 -14.23 -23.01
CA GLY A 497 -9.80 -13.31 -23.76
C GLY A 497 -11.06 -13.97 -24.29
N CYS A 498 -10.94 -15.21 -24.79
CA CYS A 498 -12.09 -16.04 -25.17
C CYS A 498 -13.02 -16.34 -23.99
N SER A 499 -12.45 -16.67 -22.82
CA SER A 499 -13.21 -16.94 -21.60
C SER A 499 -13.91 -15.68 -21.06
N THR A 500 -13.23 -14.54 -20.98
CA THR A 500 -13.86 -13.27 -20.55
C THR A 500 -14.98 -12.84 -21.49
N LEU A 501 -14.81 -12.96 -22.82
CA LEU A 501 -15.87 -12.65 -23.79
C LEU A 501 -17.10 -13.57 -23.63
N TYR A 502 -16.87 -14.87 -23.45
CA TYR A 502 -17.94 -15.84 -23.18
C TYR A 502 -18.68 -15.52 -21.88
N HIS A 503 -17.97 -15.28 -20.78
CA HIS A 503 -18.61 -14.96 -19.49
C HIS A 503 -19.34 -13.62 -19.51
N LEU A 504 -18.77 -12.55 -20.09
CA LEU A 504 -19.44 -11.26 -20.26
C LEU A 504 -20.79 -11.42 -20.97
N THR A 505 -20.79 -12.05 -22.16
CA THR A 505 -22.03 -12.21 -22.94
C THR A 505 -23.03 -13.17 -22.29
N LYS A 506 -22.55 -14.22 -21.61
CA LYS A 506 -23.37 -15.13 -20.80
C LYS A 506 -24.03 -14.44 -19.60
N PHE A 507 -23.35 -13.47 -18.99
CA PHE A 507 -23.93 -12.58 -17.97
C PHE A 507 -24.74 -11.41 -18.56
N GLY A 508 -25.09 -11.50 -19.85
CA GLY A 508 -26.04 -10.60 -20.50
C GLY A 508 -25.41 -9.37 -21.16
N ALA A 509 -24.11 -9.13 -21.03
CA ALA A 509 -23.42 -8.00 -21.65
C ALA A 509 -23.68 -7.96 -23.17
N LYS A 510 -23.83 -6.75 -23.71
CA LYS A 510 -24.10 -6.49 -25.13
C LYS A 510 -22.94 -5.76 -25.76
N ASN A 511 -22.96 -5.69 -27.10
CA ASN A 511 -22.01 -4.93 -27.92
C ASN A 511 -20.52 -5.19 -27.56
N CYS A 512 -20.20 -6.42 -27.16
CA CYS A 512 -18.86 -6.84 -26.79
C CYS A 512 -18.08 -7.25 -28.04
N VAL A 513 -16.86 -6.75 -28.18
CA VAL A 513 -15.99 -7.02 -29.34
C VAL A 513 -14.66 -7.56 -28.86
N LEU A 514 -14.24 -8.74 -29.34
CA LEU A 514 -12.87 -9.20 -29.21
C LEU A 514 -12.09 -8.89 -30.49
N ILE A 515 -10.93 -8.27 -30.36
CA ILE A 515 -9.96 -8.11 -31.44
C ILE A 515 -8.74 -8.99 -31.19
N GLU A 516 -8.31 -9.70 -32.22
CA GLU A 516 -7.14 -10.58 -32.20
C GLU A 516 -6.22 -10.21 -33.38
N LYS A 517 -4.93 -10.02 -33.09
CA LYS A 517 -3.93 -9.58 -34.07
C LYS A 517 -3.80 -10.55 -35.24
N SER A 518 -3.85 -11.85 -34.96
CA SER A 518 -3.76 -12.93 -35.93
C SER A 518 -5.01 -13.80 -35.80
N LYS A 519 -4.89 -15.04 -35.30
CA LYS A 519 -6.02 -15.96 -35.09
C LYS A 519 -6.23 -16.33 -33.63
N ILE A 520 -7.44 -16.80 -33.32
CA ILE A 520 -7.79 -17.32 -31.99
C ILE A 520 -6.80 -18.41 -31.56
N GLY A 521 -6.26 -18.27 -30.35
CA GLY A 521 -5.26 -19.17 -29.76
C GLY A 521 -3.81 -18.94 -30.22
N SER A 522 -3.53 -18.06 -31.19
CA SER A 522 -2.22 -17.97 -31.88
C SER A 522 -1.02 -17.48 -31.04
N GLY A 523 -1.26 -16.94 -29.84
CA GLY A 523 -0.23 -16.61 -28.84
C GLY A 523 0.26 -17.85 -28.06
N THR A 524 0.39 -17.77 -26.73
CA THR A 524 0.91 -18.91 -25.93
C THR A 524 -0.07 -20.09 -25.80
N THR A 525 -1.35 -19.85 -26.12
CA THR A 525 -2.45 -20.81 -25.95
C THR A 525 -2.28 -22.09 -26.78
N TRP A 526 -1.95 -21.99 -28.08
CA TRP A 526 -1.90 -23.16 -28.95
C TRP A 526 -0.79 -24.17 -28.58
N HIS A 527 0.34 -23.69 -28.01
CA HIS A 527 1.48 -24.53 -27.61
C HIS A 527 1.47 -24.92 -26.13
N SER A 528 0.40 -24.66 -25.39
CA SER A 528 0.33 -25.02 -23.97
C SER A 528 0.28 -26.55 -23.76
N ALA A 529 0.89 -27.02 -22.68
CA ALA A 529 0.72 -28.41 -22.22
C ALA A 529 -0.73 -28.69 -21.76
N ALA A 530 -1.54 -27.65 -21.47
CA ALA A 530 -2.99 -27.74 -21.24
C ALA A 530 -3.43 -28.82 -20.23
N LEU A 531 -2.70 -28.88 -19.11
CA LEU A 531 -3.04 -29.66 -17.91
C LEU A 531 -3.98 -28.87 -17.00
N LEU A 532 -4.89 -29.54 -16.31
CA LEU A 532 -5.69 -29.00 -15.21
C LEU A 532 -5.32 -29.75 -13.92
N TRP A 533 -4.78 -29.02 -12.95
CA TRP A 533 -4.45 -29.49 -11.61
C TRP A 533 -5.35 -28.76 -10.60
N ARG A 534 -6.37 -29.38 -10.01
CA ARG A 534 -7.30 -28.66 -9.12
C ARG A 534 -6.74 -28.39 -7.73
N LEU A 535 -5.85 -29.26 -7.26
CA LEU A 535 -5.12 -29.06 -6.01
C LEU A 535 -3.78 -28.38 -6.30
N ARG A 536 -3.81 -27.03 -6.31
CA ARG A 536 -2.63 -26.17 -6.45
C ARG A 536 -2.63 -25.10 -5.36
N LYS A 537 -1.48 -24.92 -4.69
CA LYS A 537 -1.26 -24.00 -3.54
C LYS A 537 -2.21 -24.28 -2.36
N LEU A 538 -1.94 -23.67 -1.20
CA LEU A 538 -2.88 -23.65 -0.06
C LEU A 538 -3.78 -22.43 -0.15
N SER A 539 -4.46 -22.29 -1.30
CA SER A 539 -5.30 -21.14 -1.67
C SER A 539 -6.75 -21.58 -1.90
N ASP A 540 -7.65 -20.98 -1.14
CA ASP A 540 -9.10 -21.19 -1.25
C ASP A 540 -9.66 -20.71 -2.59
N VAL A 541 -9.07 -19.63 -3.12
CA VAL A 541 -9.48 -18.99 -4.37
C VAL A 541 -9.02 -19.84 -5.56
N ASP A 542 -7.76 -20.30 -5.57
CA ASP A 542 -7.23 -21.18 -6.62
C ASP A 542 -8.11 -22.42 -6.80
N ILE A 543 -8.41 -23.12 -5.71
CA ILE A 543 -9.19 -24.37 -5.75
C ILE A 543 -10.60 -24.13 -6.33
N GLN A 544 -11.26 -23.03 -5.95
CA GLN A 544 -12.57 -22.66 -6.50
C GLN A 544 -12.50 -22.27 -7.99
N LEU A 545 -11.48 -21.52 -8.41
CA LEU A 545 -11.26 -21.16 -9.82
C LEU A 545 -10.96 -22.40 -10.69
N LEU A 546 -10.21 -23.36 -10.15
CA LEU A 546 -9.78 -24.58 -10.84
C LEU A 546 -10.87 -25.65 -10.90
N ASP A 547 -11.69 -25.82 -9.85
CA ASP A 547 -12.84 -26.72 -9.93
C ASP A 547 -13.96 -26.12 -10.81
N TYR A 548 -14.14 -24.80 -10.82
CA TYR A 548 -14.99 -24.15 -11.82
C TYR A 548 -14.48 -24.37 -13.25
N MET A 549 -13.16 -24.37 -13.49
CA MET A 549 -12.59 -24.73 -14.79
C MET A 549 -12.98 -26.16 -15.22
N ARG A 550 -12.94 -27.12 -14.28
CA ARG A 550 -13.40 -28.50 -14.53
C ARG A 550 -14.90 -28.54 -14.85
N LEU A 551 -15.74 -27.93 -14.00
CA LEU A 551 -17.20 -27.88 -14.20
C LEU A 551 -17.58 -27.25 -15.55
N LEU A 552 -16.88 -26.17 -15.93
CA LEU A 552 -17.05 -25.50 -17.20
C LEU A 552 -16.76 -26.41 -18.40
N ASN A 553 -15.68 -27.20 -18.34
CA ASN A 553 -15.25 -28.06 -19.44
C ASN A 553 -15.95 -29.42 -19.50
N LYS A 554 -16.31 -29.99 -18.33
CA LYS A 554 -16.95 -31.30 -18.24
C LYS A 554 -18.46 -31.24 -18.49
N GLU A 555 -19.13 -30.18 -18.06
CA GLU A 555 -20.59 -30.13 -18.01
C GLU A 555 -21.17 -28.92 -18.75
N ILE A 556 -20.83 -27.69 -18.32
CA ILE A 556 -21.50 -26.47 -18.80
C ILE A 556 -21.27 -26.22 -20.29
N LEU A 557 -20.01 -26.15 -20.72
CA LEU A 557 -19.69 -25.75 -22.09
C LEU A 557 -20.04 -26.84 -23.13
N PRO A 558 -19.88 -28.16 -22.88
CA PRO A 558 -20.41 -29.19 -23.76
C PRO A 558 -21.93 -29.13 -23.93
N GLN A 559 -22.69 -28.94 -22.84
CA GLN A 559 -24.16 -28.82 -22.89
C GLN A 559 -24.61 -27.61 -23.74
N GLU A 560 -23.94 -26.47 -23.59
CA GLU A 560 -24.25 -25.28 -24.39
C GLU A 560 -23.79 -25.41 -25.84
N TYR A 561 -22.54 -25.81 -26.07
CA TYR A 561 -21.91 -25.87 -27.39
C TYR A 561 -22.53 -26.95 -28.28
N GLY A 562 -22.93 -28.09 -27.70
CA GLY A 562 -23.56 -29.22 -28.39
C GLY A 562 -22.57 -30.20 -29.04
N GLN A 563 -21.29 -30.12 -28.68
CA GLN A 563 -20.20 -30.98 -29.14
C GLN A 563 -19.17 -31.16 -28.01
N ASP A 564 -18.25 -32.11 -28.16
CA ASP A 564 -17.08 -32.21 -27.29
C ASP A 564 -16.21 -30.94 -27.39
N VAL A 565 -15.69 -30.51 -26.23
CA VAL A 565 -14.78 -29.36 -26.08
C VAL A 565 -13.32 -29.80 -25.94
N GLY A 566 -13.05 -31.11 -26.00
CA GLY A 566 -11.73 -31.71 -25.86
C GLY A 566 -11.28 -31.90 -24.42
N TRP A 567 -12.20 -32.20 -23.51
CA TRP A 567 -11.91 -32.49 -22.10
C TRP A 567 -11.65 -33.98 -21.88
N LEU A 568 -10.50 -34.32 -21.29
CA LEU A 568 -10.17 -35.69 -20.88
C LEU A 568 -9.84 -35.74 -19.40
N GLU A 569 -10.73 -36.36 -18.62
CA GLU A 569 -10.59 -36.63 -17.20
C GLU A 569 -9.76 -37.91 -16.99
N ASN A 570 -8.44 -37.83 -17.23
CA ASN A 570 -7.50 -38.94 -17.04
C ASN A 570 -6.84 -38.97 -15.64
N GLY A 571 -7.10 -37.98 -14.79
CA GLY A 571 -6.57 -37.86 -13.44
C GLY A 571 -5.21 -37.14 -13.35
N GLY A 572 -4.87 -36.73 -12.13
CA GLY A 572 -3.61 -36.06 -11.78
C GLY A 572 -2.93 -36.73 -10.59
N LEU A 573 -1.65 -37.08 -10.75
CA LEU A 573 -0.82 -37.81 -9.80
C LEU A 573 0.40 -36.96 -9.39
N PHE A 574 0.39 -36.49 -8.16
CA PHE A 574 1.39 -35.60 -7.58
C PHE A 574 2.40 -36.44 -6.76
N ILE A 575 3.68 -36.42 -7.14
CA ILE A 575 4.73 -37.27 -6.55
C ILE A 575 5.41 -36.56 -5.37
N ALA A 576 5.63 -37.28 -4.26
CA ALA A 576 6.43 -36.82 -3.13
C ALA A 576 7.62 -37.75 -2.89
N SER A 577 8.83 -37.19 -3.05
CA SER A 577 10.10 -37.90 -2.81
C SER A 577 10.76 -37.50 -1.49
N ASN A 578 10.22 -36.50 -0.78
CA ASN A 578 10.61 -36.15 0.58
C ASN A 578 9.41 -36.04 1.55
N THR A 579 9.70 -36.07 2.85
CA THR A 579 8.69 -36.10 3.91
C THR A 579 7.87 -34.83 4.01
N ASP A 580 8.47 -33.66 3.74
CA ASP A 580 7.75 -32.38 3.81
C ASP A 580 6.85 -32.17 2.60
N ARG A 581 7.23 -32.65 1.40
CA ARG A 581 6.29 -32.71 0.27
C ARG A 581 5.08 -33.58 0.57
N LEU A 582 5.28 -34.70 1.29
CA LEU A 582 4.17 -35.53 1.75
C LEU A 582 3.33 -34.86 2.84
N LYS A 583 3.91 -34.01 3.71
CA LYS A 583 3.15 -33.13 4.63
C LYS A 583 2.32 -32.08 3.86
N GLU A 584 2.91 -31.41 2.86
CA GLU A 584 2.24 -30.44 1.99
C GLU A 584 1.03 -31.08 1.29
N TYR A 585 1.22 -32.26 0.68
CA TYR A 585 0.14 -32.98 0.00
C TYR A 585 -0.96 -33.45 0.95
N LYS A 586 -0.64 -33.85 2.19
CA LYS A 586 -1.67 -34.12 3.22
C LYS A 586 -2.50 -32.87 3.54
N ARG A 587 -1.88 -31.68 3.58
CA ARG A 587 -2.61 -30.40 3.75
C ARG A 587 -3.49 -30.09 2.53
N LEU A 588 -2.99 -30.27 1.31
CA LEU A 588 -3.79 -30.13 0.07
C LEU A 588 -5.00 -31.10 0.05
N ASN A 589 -4.81 -32.36 0.47
CA ASN A 589 -5.87 -33.36 0.59
C ASN A 589 -6.91 -33.02 1.69
N ALA A 590 -6.53 -32.26 2.72
CA ALA A 590 -7.45 -31.71 3.73
C ALA A 590 -8.24 -30.50 3.23
N LEU A 591 -7.61 -29.64 2.43
CA LEU A 591 -8.25 -28.47 1.82
C LEU A 591 -9.19 -28.88 0.67
N GLY A 592 -8.77 -29.83 -0.17
CA GLY A 592 -9.60 -30.42 -1.23
C GLY A 592 -10.89 -31.03 -0.69
N ARG A 593 -10.81 -31.82 0.39
CA ARG A 593 -12.00 -32.37 1.08
C ARG A 593 -12.98 -31.29 1.57
N PHE A 594 -12.50 -30.11 1.98
CA PHE A 594 -13.37 -29.01 2.40
C PHE A 594 -14.13 -28.39 1.21
N PHE A 595 -13.46 -28.20 0.07
CA PHE A 595 -14.07 -27.71 -1.18
C PHE A 595 -14.76 -28.81 -2.03
N GLY A 596 -14.92 -30.04 -1.52
CA GLY A 596 -15.52 -31.15 -2.27
C GLY A 596 -14.65 -31.72 -3.41
N VAL A 597 -13.39 -31.30 -3.53
CA VAL A 597 -12.45 -31.75 -4.56
C VAL A 597 -11.91 -33.14 -4.20
N GLU A 598 -12.50 -34.15 -4.85
CA GLU A 598 -12.12 -35.56 -4.72
C GLU A 598 -10.60 -35.77 -4.87
N SER A 599 -10.00 -36.36 -3.84
CA SER A 599 -8.57 -36.63 -3.76
C SER A 599 -8.25 -37.69 -2.70
N GLN A 600 -7.12 -38.37 -2.87
CA GLN A 600 -6.61 -39.36 -1.92
C GLN A 600 -5.08 -39.37 -1.86
N ILE A 601 -4.53 -39.69 -0.69
CA ILE A 601 -3.10 -39.98 -0.51
C ILE A 601 -2.87 -41.46 -0.78
N LEU A 602 -2.06 -41.77 -1.79
CA LEU A 602 -1.74 -43.12 -2.24
C LEU A 602 -0.50 -43.68 -1.54
N THR A 603 -0.52 -44.99 -1.27
CA THR A 603 0.68 -45.76 -0.92
C THR A 603 1.50 -46.10 -2.17
N LEU A 604 2.74 -46.55 -1.98
CA LEU A 604 3.60 -47.00 -3.07
C LEU A 604 3.00 -48.18 -3.86
N HIS A 605 2.18 -49.03 -3.23
CA HIS A 605 1.49 -50.14 -3.90
C HIS A 605 0.40 -49.63 -4.86
N ASP A 606 -0.35 -48.60 -4.44
CA ASP A 606 -1.40 -48.00 -5.25
C ASP A 606 -0.80 -47.21 -6.42
N VAL A 607 0.31 -46.49 -6.19
CA VAL A 607 1.08 -45.80 -7.24
C VAL A 607 1.58 -46.78 -8.31
N ARG A 608 2.18 -47.92 -7.91
CA ARG A 608 2.59 -48.99 -8.84
C ARG A 608 1.42 -49.56 -9.65
N SER A 609 0.26 -49.70 -9.02
CA SER A 609 -0.93 -50.27 -9.65
C SER A 609 -1.60 -49.29 -10.63
N LEU A 610 -1.52 -47.98 -10.33
CA LEU A 610 -2.10 -46.90 -11.13
C LEU A 610 -1.20 -46.44 -12.29
N TYR A 611 0.12 -46.42 -12.10
CA TYR A 611 1.09 -46.02 -13.14
C TYR A 611 2.32 -46.97 -13.15
N PRO A 612 2.20 -48.18 -13.74
CA PRO A 612 3.24 -49.21 -13.68
C PRO A 612 4.59 -48.86 -14.34
N LEU A 613 4.62 -47.82 -15.19
CA LEU A 613 5.82 -47.38 -15.91
C LEU A 613 6.69 -46.38 -15.11
N LEU A 614 6.22 -45.86 -13.97
CA LEU A 614 7.02 -44.96 -13.15
C LEU A 614 8.18 -45.71 -12.48
N ASN A 615 9.35 -45.08 -12.43
CA ASN A 615 10.32 -45.38 -11.39
C ASN A 615 9.78 -44.86 -10.07
N ASP A 616 9.78 -45.72 -9.06
CA ASP A 616 9.12 -45.47 -7.77
C ASP A 616 10.07 -45.58 -6.56
N LYS A 617 11.35 -45.89 -6.81
CA LYS A 617 12.37 -46.19 -5.79
C LYS A 617 12.63 -45.05 -4.80
N ASP A 618 12.34 -43.82 -5.22
CA ASP A 618 12.48 -42.59 -4.47
C ASP A 618 11.12 -41.96 -4.09
N ILE A 619 10.01 -42.66 -4.27
CA ILE A 619 8.66 -42.17 -3.93
C ILE A 619 8.29 -42.60 -2.51
N LEU A 620 7.99 -41.64 -1.65
CA LEU A 620 7.48 -41.89 -0.29
C LEU A 620 5.95 -42.00 -0.25
N GLY A 621 5.29 -41.38 -1.22
CA GLY A 621 3.84 -41.43 -1.43
C GLY A 621 3.43 -40.50 -2.56
N ALA A 622 2.13 -40.47 -2.88
CA ALA A 622 1.58 -39.54 -3.85
C ALA A 622 0.23 -38.98 -3.40
N LEU A 623 -0.15 -37.83 -3.93
CA LEU A 623 -1.52 -37.33 -3.91
C LEU A 623 -2.14 -37.58 -5.29
N TYR A 624 -3.34 -38.14 -5.32
CA TYR A 624 -4.07 -38.40 -6.56
C TYR A 624 -5.42 -37.69 -6.52
N SER A 625 -5.75 -36.99 -7.61
CA SER A 625 -7.11 -36.50 -7.86
C SER A 625 -7.62 -37.08 -9.18
N PRO A 626 -8.69 -37.91 -9.18
CA PRO A 626 -9.21 -38.52 -10.40
C PRO A 626 -9.91 -37.52 -11.33
N GLY A 627 -10.44 -36.42 -10.79
CA GLY A 627 -11.13 -35.39 -11.57
C GLY A 627 -10.22 -34.38 -12.27
N ASP A 628 -8.91 -34.47 -12.08
CA ASP A 628 -7.92 -33.67 -12.81
C ASP A 628 -7.71 -34.24 -14.23
N GLY A 629 -7.09 -33.50 -15.15
CA GLY A 629 -7.06 -33.93 -16.55
C GLY A 629 -6.38 -33.00 -17.54
N ILE A 630 -6.73 -33.14 -18.82
CA ILE A 630 -6.20 -32.34 -19.93
C ILE A 630 -7.30 -31.75 -20.82
N ILE A 631 -6.98 -30.67 -21.52
CA ILE A 631 -7.90 -29.91 -22.39
C ILE A 631 -7.25 -29.76 -23.78
N ASP A 632 -8.03 -29.85 -24.86
CA ASP A 632 -7.64 -29.31 -26.17
C ASP A 632 -7.87 -27.79 -26.18
N GLN A 633 -6.78 -27.05 -26.04
CA GLN A 633 -6.76 -25.59 -26.04
C GLN A 633 -7.52 -24.94 -27.21
N ASN A 634 -7.52 -25.55 -28.39
CA ASN A 634 -8.11 -24.99 -29.60
C ASN A 634 -9.61 -25.30 -29.68
N ALA A 635 -10.05 -26.49 -29.28
CA ALA A 635 -11.47 -26.85 -29.16
C ALA A 635 -12.15 -25.98 -28.09
N TYR A 636 -11.54 -25.86 -26.91
CA TYR A 636 -12.04 -25.02 -25.82
C TYR A 636 -12.22 -23.54 -26.22
N CYS A 637 -11.19 -22.92 -26.84
CA CYS A 637 -11.31 -21.53 -27.32
C CYS A 637 -12.40 -21.36 -28.39
N ARG A 638 -12.51 -22.31 -29.34
CA ARG A 638 -13.55 -22.28 -30.40
C ARG A 638 -14.96 -22.42 -29.81
N ALA A 639 -15.16 -23.28 -28.81
CA ALA A 639 -16.45 -23.46 -28.16
C ALA A 639 -16.91 -22.17 -27.44
N MET A 640 -16.02 -21.55 -26.65
CA MET A 640 -16.29 -20.27 -25.97
C MET A 640 -16.58 -19.14 -26.97
N VAL A 641 -15.75 -18.98 -28.01
CA VAL A 641 -15.95 -17.97 -29.07
C VAL A 641 -17.25 -18.18 -29.82
N THR A 642 -17.64 -19.44 -30.08
CA THR A 642 -18.91 -19.75 -30.75
C THR A 642 -20.12 -19.40 -29.87
N GLN A 643 -20.06 -19.67 -28.57
CA GLN A 643 -21.13 -19.25 -27.64
C GLN A 643 -21.20 -17.74 -27.46
N ALA A 644 -20.07 -17.06 -27.35
CA ALA A 644 -20.04 -15.60 -27.32
C ALA A 644 -20.70 -15.00 -28.58
N LYS A 645 -20.40 -15.53 -29.77
CA LYS A 645 -21.04 -15.13 -31.03
C LYS A 645 -22.54 -15.42 -31.05
N LYS A 646 -23.00 -16.58 -30.58
CA LYS A 646 -24.44 -16.89 -30.41
C LYS A 646 -25.14 -15.87 -29.49
N ASN A 647 -24.46 -15.42 -28.44
CA ASN A 647 -24.97 -14.43 -27.48
C ASN A 647 -24.85 -12.96 -27.95
N GLY A 648 -24.29 -12.71 -29.13
CA GLY A 648 -24.21 -11.39 -29.78
C GLY A 648 -22.86 -10.68 -29.73
N ALA A 649 -21.78 -11.34 -29.31
CA ALA A 649 -20.43 -10.77 -29.45
C ALA A 649 -19.95 -10.76 -30.91
N GLN A 650 -19.08 -9.81 -31.22
CA GLN A 650 -18.27 -9.81 -32.42
C GLN A 650 -16.84 -10.25 -32.08
N VAL A 651 -16.19 -10.99 -32.99
CA VAL A 651 -14.79 -11.39 -32.86
C VAL A 651 -14.12 -11.18 -34.20
N ILE A 652 -13.05 -10.39 -34.19
CA ILE A 652 -12.39 -9.85 -35.38
C ILE A 652 -10.92 -10.26 -35.31
N GLU A 653 -10.59 -11.25 -36.13
CA GLU A 653 -9.22 -11.72 -36.36
C GLU A 653 -8.49 -10.80 -37.37
N ASP A 654 -7.17 -10.95 -37.50
CA ASP A 654 -6.28 -10.11 -38.31
C ASP A 654 -6.34 -8.59 -37.95
N CYS A 655 -6.75 -8.29 -36.71
CA CYS A 655 -7.11 -6.96 -36.21
C CYS A 655 -6.25 -6.61 -34.98
N ALA A 656 -5.08 -6.03 -35.21
CA ALA A 656 -4.17 -5.66 -34.13
C ALA A 656 -4.55 -4.31 -33.51
N ALA A 657 -4.50 -4.22 -32.18
CA ALA A 657 -4.52 -2.94 -31.47
C ALA A 657 -3.25 -2.13 -31.82
N VAL A 658 -3.44 -0.87 -32.20
CA VAL A 658 -2.35 0.07 -32.56
C VAL A 658 -2.17 1.11 -31.47
N LYS A 659 -3.27 1.69 -30.97
CA LYS A 659 -3.27 2.73 -29.94
C LYS A 659 -4.57 2.70 -29.15
N ILE A 660 -4.50 3.07 -27.86
CA ILE A 660 -5.68 3.35 -27.03
C ILE A 660 -5.74 4.86 -26.80
N ASN A 661 -6.94 5.44 -26.89
CA ASN A 661 -7.17 6.87 -26.66
C ASN A 661 -8.00 7.07 -25.39
N SER A 662 -7.53 7.96 -24.51
CA SER A 662 -8.22 8.37 -23.29
C SER A 662 -8.47 9.88 -23.24
N GLN A 663 -9.44 10.30 -22.43
CA GLN A 663 -9.69 11.68 -22.06
C GLN A 663 -9.54 11.82 -20.55
N GLY A 664 -8.41 12.39 -20.12
CA GLY A 664 -7.93 12.23 -18.75
C GLY A 664 -7.72 10.75 -18.44
N SER A 665 -8.18 10.29 -17.28
CA SER A 665 -8.11 8.88 -16.88
C SER A 665 -9.13 7.96 -17.55
N ASN A 666 -10.08 8.44 -18.36
CA ASN A 666 -11.14 7.58 -18.92
C ASN A 666 -10.82 7.13 -20.36
N VAL A 667 -10.95 5.84 -20.65
CA VAL A 667 -10.89 5.30 -22.02
C VAL A 667 -12.02 5.88 -22.90
N THR A 668 -11.75 6.12 -24.19
CA THR A 668 -12.75 6.64 -25.15
C THR A 668 -12.80 5.89 -26.48
N SER A 669 -11.68 5.35 -26.95
CA SER A 669 -11.59 4.61 -28.21
C SER A 669 -10.30 3.81 -28.33
N ILE A 670 -10.28 2.87 -29.27
CA ILE A 670 -9.11 2.08 -29.66
C ILE A 670 -8.93 2.13 -31.17
N ASP A 671 -7.72 2.47 -31.61
CA ASP A 671 -7.30 2.43 -33.00
C ASP A 671 -6.72 1.04 -33.31
N THR A 672 -7.20 0.42 -34.39
CA THR A 672 -6.73 -0.90 -34.86
C THR A 672 -6.19 -0.82 -36.29
N THR A 673 -5.58 -1.91 -36.77
CA THR A 673 -5.13 -2.05 -38.17
C THR A 673 -6.26 -1.95 -39.21
N ILE A 674 -7.52 -2.06 -38.80
CA ILE A 674 -8.70 -2.01 -39.68
C ILE A 674 -9.45 -0.67 -39.54
N GLY A 675 -9.32 0.03 -38.41
CA GLY A 675 -9.98 1.31 -38.13
C GLY A 675 -10.15 1.57 -36.63
N ALA A 676 -10.87 2.63 -36.27
CA ALA A 676 -11.12 2.97 -34.87
C ALA A 676 -12.48 2.44 -34.36
N ILE A 677 -12.50 1.92 -33.14
CA ILE A 677 -13.72 1.55 -32.39
C ILE A 677 -13.85 2.51 -31.20
N LYS A 678 -14.98 3.22 -31.08
CA LYS A 678 -15.32 3.95 -29.84
C LYS A 678 -15.69 2.97 -28.74
N THR A 679 -15.18 3.15 -27.52
CA THR A 679 -15.53 2.24 -26.42
C THR A 679 -15.39 2.89 -25.06
N GLN A 680 -16.21 2.42 -24.12
CA GLN A 680 -16.21 2.87 -22.73
C GLN A 680 -15.30 2.00 -21.84
N ALA A 681 -14.94 0.78 -22.27
CA ALA A 681 -14.10 -0.14 -21.52
C ALA A 681 -13.18 -0.98 -22.41
N ILE A 682 -11.96 -1.23 -21.95
CA ILE A 682 -10.97 -2.08 -22.64
C ILE A 682 -10.40 -3.12 -21.67
N VAL A 683 -10.29 -4.36 -22.13
CA VAL A 683 -9.71 -5.49 -21.38
C VAL A 683 -8.42 -5.97 -22.07
N ASN A 684 -7.31 -5.90 -21.35
CA ASN A 684 -5.99 -6.32 -21.80
C ASN A 684 -5.76 -7.82 -21.51
N CYS A 685 -6.15 -8.67 -22.46
CA CYS A 685 -5.97 -10.12 -22.46
C CYS A 685 -4.84 -10.59 -23.41
N ALA A 686 -3.93 -9.70 -23.78
CA ALA A 686 -2.92 -9.89 -24.84
C ALA A 686 -1.70 -10.76 -24.44
N GLY A 687 -1.77 -11.54 -23.36
CA GLY A 687 -0.74 -12.48 -22.93
C GLY A 687 0.65 -11.84 -22.81
N VAL A 688 1.63 -12.36 -23.54
CA VAL A 688 3.02 -11.87 -23.53
C VAL A 688 3.16 -10.44 -24.09
N TRP A 689 2.19 -9.97 -24.88
CA TRP A 689 2.15 -8.59 -25.37
C TRP A 689 1.35 -7.65 -24.44
N SER A 690 0.80 -8.11 -23.31
CA SER A 690 0.04 -7.25 -22.39
C SER A 690 0.85 -6.09 -21.83
N THR A 691 2.17 -6.24 -21.66
CA THR A 691 3.07 -5.14 -21.27
C THR A 691 3.24 -4.10 -22.40
N LYS A 692 3.12 -4.51 -23.68
CA LYS A 692 3.07 -3.57 -24.82
C LYS A 692 1.74 -2.83 -24.87
N VAL A 693 0.62 -3.52 -24.62
CA VAL A 693 -0.72 -2.91 -24.58
C VAL A 693 -0.85 -1.93 -23.41
N ALA A 694 -0.30 -2.23 -22.24
CA ALA A 694 -0.27 -1.32 -21.09
C ALA A 694 0.46 0.00 -21.43
N ARG A 695 1.59 -0.08 -22.15
CA ARG A 695 2.34 1.11 -22.61
C ARG A 695 1.56 2.00 -23.59
N MET A 696 0.50 1.52 -24.25
CA MET A 696 -0.37 2.37 -25.09
C MET A 696 -1.13 3.44 -24.30
N VAL A 697 -1.28 3.23 -22.98
CA VAL A 697 -1.84 4.19 -22.02
C VAL A 697 -0.82 4.63 -20.96
N ASN A 698 0.48 4.54 -21.29
CA ASN A 698 1.62 4.86 -20.41
C ASN A 698 1.71 4.04 -19.09
N LEU A 699 1.08 2.87 -19.01
CA LEU A 699 1.15 2.01 -17.83
C LEU A 699 2.27 0.96 -17.90
N SER A 700 2.91 0.72 -16.76
CA SER A 700 3.77 -0.44 -16.51
C SER A 700 2.98 -1.56 -15.84
N ILE A 701 3.41 -2.81 -16.03
CA ILE A 701 2.89 -3.98 -15.30
C ILE A 701 4.06 -4.93 -14.95
N PRO A 702 4.00 -5.67 -13.82
CA PRO A 702 5.08 -6.53 -13.35
C PRO A 702 5.02 -7.91 -14.04
N LEU A 703 5.22 -7.91 -15.37
CA LEU A 703 5.10 -9.07 -16.24
C LEU A 703 6.23 -9.08 -17.28
N MET A 704 6.91 -10.22 -17.43
CA MET A 704 7.85 -10.50 -18.52
C MET A 704 7.51 -11.80 -19.24
N ALA A 705 7.99 -11.93 -20.48
CA ALA A 705 8.01 -13.20 -21.18
C ALA A 705 9.31 -13.96 -20.89
N ILE A 706 9.17 -15.25 -20.59
CA ILE A 706 10.26 -16.21 -20.38
C ILE A 706 9.98 -17.41 -21.28
N LYS A 707 11.00 -18.01 -21.91
CA LYS A 707 10.83 -19.25 -22.68
C LYS A 707 10.53 -20.39 -21.72
N HIS A 708 9.55 -21.23 -22.07
CA HIS A 708 9.29 -22.50 -21.41
C HIS A 708 9.38 -23.64 -22.43
N SER A 709 9.98 -24.76 -22.03
CA SER A 709 10.39 -25.84 -22.94
C SER A 709 9.86 -27.20 -22.51
N TYR A 710 9.36 -27.98 -23.48
CA TYR A 710 8.98 -29.38 -23.28
C TYR A 710 9.15 -30.20 -24.57
N ILE A 711 9.24 -31.52 -24.42
CA ILE A 711 9.31 -32.47 -25.53
C ILE A 711 8.04 -33.31 -25.64
N ILE A 712 7.77 -33.83 -26.83
CA ILE A 712 6.77 -34.86 -27.08
C ILE A 712 7.50 -36.10 -27.59
N SER A 713 7.30 -37.26 -26.95
CA SER A 713 7.89 -38.53 -27.39
C SER A 713 7.20 -39.09 -28.65
N GLN A 714 7.82 -40.09 -29.28
CA GLN A 714 7.06 -41.04 -30.11
C GLN A 714 6.13 -41.92 -29.24
N SER A 715 5.28 -42.74 -29.88
CA SER A 715 4.40 -43.67 -29.16
C SER A 715 5.18 -44.65 -28.29
N ILE A 716 4.60 -44.98 -27.13
CA ILE A 716 5.16 -45.91 -26.15
C ILE A 716 4.09 -46.96 -25.83
N ASP A 717 4.42 -48.25 -26.01
CA ASP A 717 3.51 -49.34 -25.66
C ASP A 717 3.19 -49.34 -24.16
N GLY A 718 1.92 -49.53 -23.82
CA GLY A 718 1.40 -49.43 -22.46
C GLY A 718 1.04 -48.02 -22.00
N VAL A 719 1.43 -46.95 -22.73
CA VAL A 719 0.92 -45.59 -22.47
C VAL A 719 -0.44 -45.43 -23.16
N SER A 720 -1.51 -45.31 -22.38
CA SER A 720 -2.82 -44.89 -22.86
C SER A 720 -3.68 -44.43 -21.68
N ASN A 721 -4.26 -43.22 -21.77
CA ASN A 721 -5.17 -42.64 -20.77
C ASN A 721 -4.71 -42.73 -19.29
N MET A 722 -3.40 -42.69 -19.05
CA MET A 722 -2.84 -42.75 -17.70
C MET A 722 -2.89 -41.37 -17.04
N PRO A 723 -2.98 -41.27 -15.69
CA PRO A 723 -2.96 -40.01 -14.98
C PRO A 723 -1.73 -39.17 -15.29
N ASN A 724 -1.93 -37.86 -15.42
CA ASN A 724 -0.83 -36.92 -15.64
C ASN A 724 0.03 -36.85 -14.37
N VAL A 725 1.35 -36.82 -14.51
CA VAL A 725 2.29 -36.87 -13.37
C VAL A 725 2.90 -35.50 -13.12
N ARG A 726 2.94 -35.07 -11.86
CA ARG A 726 3.60 -33.84 -11.42
C ARG A 726 4.57 -34.16 -10.29
N ASP A 727 5.86 -34.01 -10.58
CA ASP A 727 6.93 -34.25 -9.61
C ASP A 727 7.57 -32.89 -9.28
N HIS A 728 7.09 -32.30 -8.19
CA HIS A 728 7.55 -31.01 -7.71
C HIS A 728 9.01 -31.07 -7.23
N ASP A 729 9.38 -32.13 -6.51
CA ASP A 729 10.73 -32.32 -5.96
C ASP A 729 11.78 -32.46 -7.07
N SER A 730 11.39 -33.00 -8.22
CA SER A 730 12.22 -33.12 -9.42
C SER A 730 12.01 -31.98 -10.44
N SER A 731 11.16 -30.99 -10.14
CA SER A 731 10.83 -29.83 -11.01
C SER A 731 10.27 -30.18 -12.42
N ILE A 732 9.50 -31.27 -12.55
CA ILE A 732 9.00 -31.79 -13.85
C ILE A 732 7.51 -32.14 -13.86
N TYR A 733 6.93 -32.17 -15.06
CA TYR A 733 5.59 -32.69 -15.34
C TYR A 733 5.57 -33.61 -16.56
N LEU A 734 4.70 -34.63 -16.52
CA LEU A 734 4.45 -35.58 -17.60
C LEU A 734 2.94 -35.61 -17.90
N LYS A 735 2.57 -35.55 -19.18
CA LYS A 735 1.19 -35.65 -19.69
C LYS A 735 1.10 -36.80 -20.69
N THR A 736 0.01 -37.57 -20.66
CA THR A 736 -0.27 -38.53 -21.74
C THR A 736 -1.00 -37.83 -22.90
N GLN A 737 -0.65 -38.19 -24.14
CA GLN A 737 -1.29 -37.68 -25.34
C GLN A 737 -1.42 -38.82 -26.36
N GLY A 738 -2.53 -39.55 -26.27
CA GLY A 738 -2.66 -40.86 -26.88
C GLY A 738 -1.62 -41.82 -26.30
N GLN A 739 -0.78 -42.39 -27.17
CA GLN A 739 0.37 -43.22 -26.77
C GLN A 739 1.68 -42.43 -26.59
N CYS A 740 1.71 -41.13 -26.86
CA CYS A 740 2.88 -40.29 -26.66
C CYS A 740 2.89 -39.72 -25.22
N VAL A 741 4.08 -39.40 -24.70
CA VAL A 741 4.26 -38.63 -23.46
C VAL A 741 4.78 -37.24 -23.81
N VAL A 742 4.10 -36.23 -23.27
CA VAL A 742 4.56 -34.84 -23.24
C VAL A 742 5.31 -34.65 -21.93
N ALA A 743 6.57 -34.22 -21.98
CA ALA A 743 7.44 -34.13 -20.80
C ALA A 743 8.17 -32.78 -20.75
N GLY A 744 8.00 -32.04 -19.66
CA GLY A 744 8.58 -30.71 -19.45
C GLY A 744 8.97 -30.47 -18.00
N GLY A 745 9.54 -29.32 -17.71
CA GLY A 745 9.99 -28.95 -16.37
C GLY A 745 10.44 -27.50 -16.27
N TYR A 746 10.87 -27.09 -15.08
CA TYR A 746 11.31 -25.73 -14.78
C TYR A 746 12.79 -25.73 -14.42
N GLU A 747 13.60 -25.18 -15.34
CA GLU A 747 15.03 -24.95 -15.17
C GLU A 747 15.33 -23.79 -14.20
N PRO A 748 16.48 -23.79 -13.51
CA PRO A 748 16.90 -22.67 -12.65
C PRO A 748 17.57 -21.52 -13.44
N ASN A 749 17.61 -21.61 -14.78
CA ASN A 749 18.34 -20.70 -15.67
C ASN A 749 17.60 -20.41 -17.01
N PRO A 750 16.30 -20.10 -17.00
CA PRO A 750 15.50 -19.98 -18.22
C PRO A 750 15.91 -18.79 -19.12
N ASP A 751 15.63 -18.89 -20.41
CA ASP A 751 15.85 -17.79 -21.35
C ASP A 751 14.76 -16.71 -21.23
N PHE A 752 15.15 -15.45 -20.96
CA PHE A 752 14.23 -14.32 -21.06
C PHE A 752 13.91 -13.97 -22.52
N CYS A 753 12.69 -13.48 -22.79
CA CYS A 753 12.29 -13.02 -24.12
C CYS A 753 11.33 -11.81 -24.07
N ASP A 754 11.61 -10.79 -23.24
CA ASP A 754 10.95 -9.48 -23.28
C ASP A 754 11.80 -8.45 -24.07
N PRO A 755 11.27 -7.83 -25.14
CA PRO A 755 9.95 -8.05 -25.74
C PRO A 755 9.91 -9.30 -26.64
N VAL A 756 8.76 -9.97 -26.68
CA VAL A 756 8.46 -10.97 -27.72
C VAL A 756 8.26 -10.25 -29.05
N ALA A 757 8.74 -10.83 -30.14
CA ALA A 757 8.56 -10.27 -31.48
C ALA A 757 7.06 -10.09 -31.81
N ASP A 758 6.75 -9.06 -32.58
CA ASP A 758 5.37 -8.66 -32.85
C ASP A 758 4.63 -9.71 -33.68
N ASP A 759 5.31 -10.31 -34.65
CA ASP A 759 4.84 -11.29 -35.63
C ASP A 759 4.92 -12.75 -35.16
N PHE A 760 5.23 -12.97 -33.87
CA PHE A 760 5.37 -14.30 -33.26
C PHE A 760 4.00 -14.98 -33.00
N SER A 761 3.25 -15.23 -34.07
CA SER A 761 1.98 -16.00 -34.06
C SER A 761 2.23 -17.42 -34.56
N TYR A 762 1.65 -18.43 -33.90
CA TYR A 762 1.88 -19.87 -34.19
C TYR A 762 3.36 -20.26 -34.33
N SER A 763 4.23 -19.54 -33.64
CA SER A 763 5.70 -19.64 -33.74
C SER A 763 6.30 -20.26 -32.48
N LEU A 764 7.48 -20.86 -32.63
CA LEU A 764 8.30 -21.41 -31.55
C LEU A 764 9.74 -20.92 -31.69
N TYR A 765 10.47 -20.87 -30.58
CA TYR A 765 11.91 -20.64 -30.59
C TYR A 765 12.66 -21.95 -30.87
N ASN A 766 13.91 -21.83 -31.31
CA ASN A 766 14.83 -22.97 -31.35
C ASN A 766 14.97 -23.58 -29.95
N PHE A 767 14.86 -24.90 -29.85
CA PHE A 767 14.95 -25.63 -28.59
C PHE A 767 16.37 -25.60 -28.03
N ASN A 768 16.52 -25.27 -26.74
CA ASN A 768 17.82 -25.20 -26.08
C ASN A 768 18.05 -26.47 -25.24
N TRP A 769 18.74 -27.44 -25.84
CA TRP A 769 19.05 -28.73 -25.20
C TRP A 769 19.98 -28.62 -23.98
N ASP A 770 20.89 -27.63 -23.96
CA ASP A 770 21.80 -27.43 -22.82
C ASP A 770 21.03 -26.95 -21.58
N THR A 771 20.09 -26.01 -21.75
CA THR A 771 19.19 -25.57 -20.68
C THR A 771 18.19 -26.67 -20.28
N PHE A 772 17.64 -27.43 -21.24
CA PHE A 772 16.67 -28.49 -20.93
C PHE A 772 17.32 -29.75 -20.30
N ALA A 773 18.65 -29.90 -20.35
CA ALA A 773 19.35 -31.08 -19.85
C ALA A 773 19.10 -31.40 -18.36
N SER A 774 18.91 -30.39 -17.52
CA SER A 774 18.52 -30.58 -16.10
C SER A 774 17.18 -31.30 -15.97
N ASN A 775 16.21 -30.86 -16.77
CA ASN A 775 14.83 -31.33 -16.73
C ASN A 775 14.77 -32.73 -17.36
N MET A 776 15.48 -32.94 -18.47
CA MET A 776 15.57 -34.23 -19.17
C MET A 776 16.16 -35.34 -18.29
N LYS A 777 17.20 -35.04 -17.50
CA LYS A 777 17.76 -35.98 -16.51
C LYS A 777 16.70 -36.47 -15.52
N ASN A 778 15.88 -35.53 -15.02
CA ASN A 778 14.84 -35.82 -14.04
C ASN A 778 13.64 -36.55 -14.67
N ILE A 779 13.24 -36.17 -15.89
CA ILE A 779 12.24 -36.87 -16.71
C ILE A 779 12.63 -38.34 -16.90
N ILE A 780 13.89 -38.61 -17.25
CA ILE A 780 14.42 -39.98 -17.39
C ILE A 780 14.51 -40.71 -16.04
N ASN A 781 14.77 -40.02 -14.92
CA ASN A 781 14.68 -40.67 -13.60
C ASN A 781 13.26 -41.13 -13.31
N ARG A 782 12.25 -40.29 -13.53
CA ARG A 782 10.85 -40.57 -13.18
C ARG A 782 10.17 -41.56 -14.14
N LEU A 783 10.49 -41.52 -15.43
CA LEU A 783 9.93 -42.41 -16.46
C LEU A 783 11.05 -43.01 -17.35
N PRO A 784 11.75 -44.07 -16.88
CA PRO A 784 13.00 -44.55 -17.50
C PRO A 784 12.92 -45.02 -18.95
N ILE A 785 11.73 -45.41 -19.43
CA ILE A 785 11.50 -45.82 -20.82
C ILE A 785 11.86 -44.70 -21.81
N LEU A 786 11.66 -43.42 -21.42
CA LEU A 786 12.02 -42.25 -22.24
C LEU A 786 13.51 -42.13 -22.54
N LYS A 787 14.39 -42.84 -21.83
CA LYS A 787 15.83 -42.91 -22.17
C LYS A 787 16.08 -43.42 -23.59
N ASN A 788 15.22 -44.31 -24.08
CA ASN A 788 15.36 -44.98 -25.38
C ASN A 788 14.26 -44.59 -26.38
N THR A 789 13.25 -43.80 -25.96
CA THR A 789 12.16 -43.34 -26.85
C THR A 789 12.62 -42.12 -27.65
N PRO A 790 12.52 -42.11 -29.00
CA PRO A 790 12.84 -40.93 -29.78
C PRO A 790 11.90 -39.75 -29.47
N VAL A 791 12.44 -38.53 -29.53
CA VAL A 791 11.64 -37.30 -29.52
C VAL A 791 10.93 -37.17 -30.87
N LYS A 792 9.63 -36.83 -30.81
CA LYS A 792 8.76 -36.58 -31.97
C LYS A 792 8.63 -35.08 -32.26
N SER A 793 8.64 -34.25 -31.22
CA SER A 793 8.55 -32.79 -31.34
C SER A 793 9.24 -32.11 -30.16
N GLU A 794 9.92 -31.02 -30.46
CA GLU A 794 10.56 -30.11 -29.52
C GLU A 794 9.73 -28.83 -29.46
N ILE A 795 9.28 -28.41 -28.27
CA ILE A 795 8.45 -27.22 -28.09
C ILE A 795 9.17 -26.25 -27.17
N CYS A 796 9.44 -25.03 -27.64
CA CYS A 796 9.98 -23.94 -26.86
C CYS A 796 9.21 -22.66 -27.21
N GLY A 797 8.40 -22.16 -26.27
CA GLY A 797 7.50 -21.02 -26.51
C GLY A 797 7.61 -19.96 -25.41
N PRO A 798 7.28 -18.69 -25.68
CA PRO A 798 7.22 -17.67 -24.65
C PRO A 798 6.01 -17.90 -23.74
N GLU A 799 6.18 -17.72 -22.43
CA GLU A 799 5.12 -17.72 -21.44
C GLU A 799 5.21 -16.47 -20.55
N SER A 800 4.06 -15.98 -20.07
CA SER A 800 3.99 -14.74 -19.29
C SER A 800 4.17 -14.99 -17.80
N PHE A 801 5.28 -14.57 -17.22
CA PHE A 801 5.56 -14.69 -15.79
C PHE A 801 5.42 -13.35 -15.05
N THR A 802 4.98 -13.43 -13.80
CA THR A 802 4.81 -12.32 -12.86
C THR A 802 5.78 -12.45 -11.68
N VAL A 803 5.83 -11.42 -10.84
CA VAL A 803 6.82 -11.25 -9.76
C VAL A 803 6.52 -12.02 -8.48
N ASP A 804 5.36 -12.66 -8.40
CA ASP A 804 4.83 -13.42 -7.26
C ASP A 804 4.23 -14.77 -7.67
N HIS A 805 4.29 -15.11 -8.97
CA HIS A 805 3.64 -16.29 -9.55
C HIS A 805 2.10 -16.32 -9.41
N GLU A 806 1.43 -15.15 -9.29
CA GLU A 806 -0.03 -15.01 -9.44
C GLU A 806 -0.40 -14.15 -10.67
N PRO A 807 -1.54 -14.41 -11.35
CA PRO A 807 -2.00 -13.61 -12.48
C PRO A 807 -2.25 -12.12 -12.18
N LEU A 808 -2.44 -11.32 -13.24
CA LEU A 808 -2.79 -9.90 -13.17
C LEU A 808 -4.20 -9.70 -13.73
N LEU A 809 -5.17 -9.51 -12.81
CA LEU A 809 -6.57 -9.23 -13.08
C LEU A 809 -6.99 -7.84 -12.55
N GLY A 810 -8.18 -7.40 -12.95
CA GLY A 810 -8.86 -6.26 -12.34
C GLY A 810 -8.57 -4.90 -13.00
N PRO A 811 -9.21 -3.82 -12.51
CA PRO A 811 -9.09 -2.48 -13.08
C PRO A 811 -7.80 -1.77 -12.67
N SER A 812 -7.22 -0.99 -13.59
CA SER A 812 -6.10 -0.08 -13.31
C SER A 812 -6.45 0.93 -12.21
N SER A 813 -5.46 1.29 -11.37
CA SER A 813 -5.55 2.38 -10.39
C SER A 813 -5.44 3.78 -11.01
N GLN A 814 -5.04 3.89 -12.29
CA GLN A 814 -4.75 5.17 -12.96
C GLN A 814 -5.66 5.46 -14.16
N ILE A 815 -6.11 4.42 -14.88
CA ILE A 815 -6.96 4.52 -16.08
C ILE A 815 -8.30 3.81 -15.83
N HIS A 816 -9.38 4.58 -15.69
CA HIS A 816 -10.73 4.06 -15.50
C HIS A 816 -11.18 3.22 -16.70
N ASN A 817 -11.90 2.14 -16.40
CA ASN A 817 -12.40 1.14 -17.35
C ASN A 817 -11.34 0.46 -18.23
N PHE A 818 -10.05 0.53 -17.84
CA PHE A 818 -8.99 -0.30 -18.40
C PHE A 818 -8.68 -1.45 -17.43
N TYR A 819 -8.92 -2.68 -17.88
CA TYR A 819 -8.84 -3.90 -17.07
C TYR A 819 -7.71 -4.81 -17.57
N PHE A 820 -7.13 -5.60 -16.67
CA PHE A 820 -6.13 -6.62 -16.99
C PHE A 820 -6.70 -8.04 -16.91
N GLY A 821 -6.15 -8.93 -17.72
CA GLY A 821 -6.38 -10.37 -17.68
C GLY A 821 -5.18 -11.11 -18.28
N CYS A 822 -4.04 -11.05 -17.60
CA CYS A 822 -2.74 -11.49 -18.15
C CYS A 822 -1.80 -12.08 -17.08
N GLY A 823 -0.57 -12.47 -17.47
CA GLY A 823 0.46 -12.89 -16.51
C GLY A 823 0.26 -14.28 -15.88
N PHE A 824 -0.25 -15.26 -16.63
CA PHE A 824 -0.74 -16.52 -16.05
C PHE A 824 0.33 -17.55 -15.63
N ASN A 825 1.63 -17.27 -15.71
CA ASN A 825 2.72 -18.14 -15.22
C ASN A 825 2.61 -19.61 -15.69
N SER A 826 2.46 -19.82 -17.01
CA SER A 826 2.20 -21.12 -17.65
C SER A 826 0.91 -21.87 -17.19
N ALA A 827 0.10 -21.28 -16.30
CA ALA A 827 -1.19 -21.78 -15.83
C ALA A 827 -2.38 -21.20 -16.61
N GLY A 828 -2.14 -20.63 -17.80
CA GLY A 828 -3.14 -19.90 -18.59
C GLY A 828 -4.38 -20.72 -18.93
N ILE A 829 -4.22 -21.98 -19.34
CA ILE A 829 -5.35 -22.88 -19.60
C ILE A 829 -6.12 -23.16 -18.29
N MET A 830 -5.45 -23.71 -17.26
CA MET A 830 -6.11 -24.18 -16.04
C MET A 830 -6.88 -23.10 -15.26
N LEU A 831 -6.39 -21.85 -15.26
CA LEU A 831 -7.06 -20.75 -14.54
C LEU A 831 -8.11 -19.99 -15.38
N SER A 832 -8.11 -20.14 -16.71
CA SER A 832 -8.92 -19.30 -17.62
C SER A 832 -10.42 -19.34 -17.40
N GLY A 833 -11.00 -20.46 -16.99
CA GLY A 833 -12.43 -20.59 -16.71
C GLY A 833 -12.84 -19.69 -15.55
N GLY A 834 -12.27 -19.93 -14.36
CA GLY A 834 -12.52 -19.12 -13.17
C GLY A 834 -12.08 -17.66 -13.34
N CYS A 835 -10.87 -17.41 -13.83
CA CYS A 835 -10.37 -16.04 -14.00
C CYS A 835 -11.18 -15.25 -15.03
N GLY A 836 -11.65 -15.88 -16.11
CA GLY A 836 -12.52 -15.24 -17.08
C GLY A 836 -13.91 -14.91 -16.52
N ARG A 837 -14.45 -15.79 -15.64
CA ARG A 837 -15.68 -15.54 -14.88
C ARG A 837 -15.52 -14.35 -13.93
N GLU A 838 -14.51 -14.37 -13.06
CA GLU A 838 -14.32 -13.30 -12.07
C GLU A 838 -14.00 -11.96 -12.72
N LEU A 839 -13.21 -11.94 -13.79
CA LEU A 839 -12.93 -10.72 -14.55
C LEU A 839 -14.19 -10.17 -15.23
N ALA A 840 -15.06 -11.03 -15.77
CA ALA A 840 -16.35 -10.60 -16.33
C ALA A 840 -17.28 -10.02 -15.25
N HIS A 841 -17.34 -10.62 -14.06
CA HIS A 841 -18.04 -10.05 -12.91
C HIS A 841 -17.43 -8.70 -12.49
N TRP A 842 -16.10 -8.57 -12.48
CA TRP A 842 -15.40 -7.34 -12.11
C TRP A 842 -15.70 -6.18 -13.07
N ILE A 843 -15.77 -6.45 -14.37
CA ILE A 843 -16.11 -5.45 -15.40
C ILE A 843 -17.57 -5.00 -15.27
N LEU A 844 -18.51 -5.92 -15.04
CA LEU A 844 -19.94 -5.60 -15.01
C LEU A 844 -20.41 -5.00 -13.67
N ASN A 845 -19.82 -5.44 -12.54
CA ASN A 845 -20.29 -5.12 -11.19
C ASN A 845 -19.32 -4.19 -10.42
N ASN A 846 -18.17 -3.83 -11.01
CA ASN A 846 -17.02 -3.21 -10.34
C ASN A 846 -16.45 -4.00 -9.13
N ARG A 847 -16.80 -5.30 -9.02
CA ARG A 847 -16.22 -6.26 -8.06
C ARG A 847 -16.30 -7.71 -8.58
N PRO A 848 -15.34 -8.59 -8.21
CA PRO A 848 -15.46 -10.02 -8.42
C PRO A 848 -16.56 -10.64 -7.51
N THR A 849 -16.77 -11.96 -7.63
CA THR A 849 -17.59 -12.73 -6.67
C THR A 849 -16.75 -13.40 -5.59
N LEU A 850 -15.51 -13.78 -5.90
CA LEU A 850 -14.51 -14.31 -4.95
C LEU A 850 -13.58 -13.20 -4.40
N PRO A 851 -12.88 -13.40 -3.27
CA PRO A 851 -11.90 -12.46 -2.72
C PRO A 851 -10.58 -12.43 -3.53
N MET A 852 -10.63 -11.84 -4.73
CA MET A 852 -9.54 -11.87 -5.73
C MET A 852 -8.37 -10.89 -5.46
N HIS A 853 -8.05 -10.52 -4.21
CA HIS A 853 -6.99 -9.53 -3.95
C HIS A 853 -5.61 -10.01 -4.43
N ASP A 854 -5.28 -11.27 -4.16
CA ASP A 854 -4.02 -11.92 -4.55
C ASP A 854 -3.85 -11.99 -6.08
N TYR A 855 -4.93 -11.76 -6.84
CA TYR A 855 -4.97 -11.72 -8.31
C TYR A 855 -5.08 -10.28 -8.85
N ASP A 856 -5.37 -9.28 -8.01
CA ASP A 856 -5.56 -7.88 -8.40
C ASP A 856 -4.22 -7.24 -8.80
N ILE A 857 -4.20 -6.45 -9.88
CA ILE A 857 -3.06 -5.59 -10.23
C ILE A 857 -2.71 -4.60 -9.10
N ALA A 858 -3.71 -4.17 -8.32
CA ALA A 858 -3.58 -3.23 -7.21
C ALA A 858 -3.01 -3.84 -5.90
N ARG A 859 -2.41 -5.04 -5.95
CA ARG A 859 -1.57 -5.58 -4.86
C ARG A 859 -0.11 -5.11 -4.94
N PHE A 860 0.29 -4.47 -6.04
CA PHE A 860 1.63 -3.93 -6.23
C PHE A 860 1.64 -2.41 -6.20
N SER A 861 2.65 -1.83 -5.54
CA SER A 861 2.87 -0.38 -5.62
C SER A 861 3.31 0.05 -7.02
N SER A 862 2.89 1.23 -7.45
CA SER A 862 3.31 1.87 -8.70
C SER A 862 4.85 1.97 -8.80
N ARG A 863 5.52 2.23 -7.66
CA ARG A 863 6.98 2.26 -7.52
C ARG A 863 7.65 0.89 -7.74
N SER A 864 6.96 -0.22 -7.45
CA SER A 864 7.47 -1.57 -7.67
C SER A 864 7.38 -1.95 -9.15
N ILE A 865 6.22 -1.72 -9.78
CA ILE A 865 5.95 -2.18 -11.16
C ILE A 865 6.73 -1.39 -12.23
N GLU A 866 7.21 -0.19 -11.90
CA GLU A 866 8.11 0.60 -12.76
C GLU A 866 9.58 0.11 -12.71
N ASN A 867 10.00 -0.55 -11.63
CA ASN A 867 11.37 -1.04 -11.48
C ASN A 867 11.61 -2.33 -12.28
N ARG A 868 11.99 -2.18 -13.56
CA ARG A 868 12.31 -3.31 -14.46
C ARG A 868 13.37 -4.29 -13.90
N THR A 869 14.31 -3.85 -13.06
CA THR A 869 15.30 -4.75 -12.46
C THR A 869 14.64 -5.64 -11.41
N TRP A 870 13.83 -5.06 -10.52
CA TRP A 870 13.02 -5.82 -9.55
C TRP A 870 12.08 -6.80 -10.25
N VAL A 871 11.37 -6.36 -11.30
CA VAL A 871 10.52 -7.26 -12.10
C VAL A 871 11.35 -8.41 -12.70
N LYS A 872 12.54 -8.14 -13.25
CA LYS A 872 13.39 -9.18 -13.84
C LYS A 872 13.88 -10.20 -12.81
N GLU A 873 14.39 -9.73 -11.68
CA GLU A 873 14.89 -10.59 -10.60
C GLU A 873 13.75 -11.44 -9.99
N ARG A 874 12.59 -10.84 -9.73
CA ARG A 874 11.44 -11.54 -9.15
C ARG A 874 10.79 -12.55 -10.08
N CYS A 875 10.61 -12.24 -11.36
CA CYS A 875 10.11 -13.22 -12.33
C CYS A 875 11.11 -14.38 -12.54
N HIS A 876 12.41 -14.16 -12.36
CA HIS A 876 13.39 -15.25 -12.37
C HIS A 876 13.22 -16.19 -11.17
N GLU A 877 13.17 -15.62 -9.96
CA GLU A 877 12.97 -16.40 -8.73
C GLU A 877 11.65 -17.17 -8.81
N ALA A 878 10.55 -16.50 -9.19
CA ALA A 878 9.24 -17.12 -9.38
C ALA A 878 9.25 -18.29 -10.38
N TYR A 879 9.97 -18.19 -11.50
CA TYR A 879 10.13 -19.31 -12.44
C TYR A 879 10.92 -20.47 -11.80
N ALA A 880 12.10 -20.15 -11.26
CA ALA A 880 13.05 -21.12 -10.72
C ALA A 880 12.54 -21.85 -9.47
N THR A 881 11.63 -21.24 -8.69
CA THR A 881 11.04 -21.82 -7.48
C THR A 881 9.55 -22.20 -7.64
N ASN A 882 8.98 -22.19 -8.85
CA ASN A 882 7.56 -22.53 -9.11
C ASN A 882 7.14 -23.89 -8.51
N TYR A 883 8.07 -24.85 -8.42
CA TYR A 883 7.84 -26.20 -7.90
C TYR A 883 8.49 -26.43 -6.52
N ASP A 884 9.02 -25.41 -5.83
CA ASP A 884 9.50 -25.54 -4.44
C ASP A 884 8.35 -25.90 -3.46
N ILE A 885 8.68 -26.22 -2.21
CA ILE A 885 7.69 -26.35 -1.12
C ILE A 885 7.39 -24.94 -0.58
N VAL A 886 6.11 -24.56 -0.52
CA VAL A 886 5.72 -23.26 0.06
C VAL A 886 5.42 -23.44 1.54
N TYR A 887 6.43 -23.19 2.36
CA TYR A 887 6.32 -23.20 3.82
C TYR A 887 5.63 -21.91 4.33
N PRO A 888 5.01 -21.92 5.54
CA PRO A 888 4.64 -20.71 6.25
C PRO A 888 5.84 -19.74 6.33
N ASN A 889 5.58 -18.44 6.17
CA ASN A 889 6.59 -17.37 6.21
C ASN A 889 7.73 -17.55 5.17
N THR A 890 7.46 -18.24 4.05
CA THR A 890 8.35 -18.19 2.88
C THR A 890 8.26 -16.82 2.23
N HIS A 891 9.39 -16.11 2.15
CA HIS A 891 9.47 -14.83 1.44
C HIS A 891 10.54 -14.88 0.35
N SER A 892 10.23 -14.31 -0.82
CA SER A 892 11.19 -14.01 -1.87
C SER A 892 12.36 -13.17 -1.36
N LEU A 893 13.54 -13.38 -1.96
CA LEU A 893 14.76 -12.61 -1.68
C LEU A 893 15.25 -11.83 -2.90
N ALA A 894 14.84 -12.21 -4.11
CA ALA A 894 15.16 -11.48 -5.34
C ALA A 894 14.58 -10.06 -5.33
N GLY A 895 15.30 -9.09 -5.92
CA GLY A 895 14.88 -7.69 -5.99
C GLY A 895 14.89 -6.92 -4.66
N ARG A 896 15.30 -7.53 -3.54
CA ARG A 896 15.28 -6.91 -2.20
C ARG A 896 16.65 -6.35 -1.77
N PRO A 897 16.70 -5.29 -0.94
CA PRO A 897 15.57 -4.54 -0.39
C PRO A 897 15.09 -3.41 -1.32
N LEU A 898 13.79 -3.40 -1.66
CA LEU A 898 13.18 -2.45 -2.59
C LEU A 898 12.75 -1.14 -1.90
N ILE A 899 11.63 -1.15 -1.16
CA ILE A 899 11.13 0.00 -0.41
C ILE A 899 11.52 -0.19 1.06
N LYS A 900 12.26 0.77 1.62
CA LYS A 900 12.82 0.74 2.97
C LYS A 900 12.26 1.87 3.81
N SER A 901 11.99 1.60 5.09
CA SER A 901 11.74 2.66 6.07
C SER A 901 13.01 3.47 6.34
N MET A 902 12.86 4.64 6.98
CA MET A 902 13.97 5.45 7.47
C MET A 902 14.77 4.75 8.60
N LEU A 903 14.22 3.70 9.21
CA LEU A 903 14.86 2.94 10.29
C LEU A 903 15.60 1.69 9.79
N TYR A 904 15.34 1.21 8.57
CA TYR A 904 15.89 -0.04 8.01
C TYR A 904 17.37 -0.27 8.35
N GLY A 905 18.24 0.71 8.09
CA GLY A 905 19.68 0.60 8.36
C GLY A 905 20.04 0.50 9.85
N LYS A 906 19.27 1.13 10.75
CA LYS A 906 19.46 1.03 12.21
C LYS A 906 18.94 -0.30 12.75
N LEU A 907 17.80 -0.77 12.26
CA LEU A 907 17.22 -2.05 12.68
C LEU A 907 18.07 -3.22 12.19
N LEU A 908 18.59 -3.15 10.96
CA LEU A 908 19.55 -4.12 10.43
C LEU A 908 20.80 -4.23 11.32
N GLN A 909 21.36 -3.10 11.78
CA GLN A 909 22.48 -3.07 12.73
C GLN A 909 22.16 -3.64 14.12
N LYS A 910 20.87 -3.74 14.48
CA LYS A 910 20.40 -4.45 15.69
C LYS A 910 20.12 -5.94 15.45
N GLY A 911 20.47 -6.48 14.29
CA GLY A 911 20.24 -7.88 13.96
C GLY A 911 18.82 -8.19 13.46
N CYS A 912 18.07 -7.20 12.96
CA CYS A 912 16.73 -7.39 12.43
C CYS A 912 16.74 -8.26 11.15
N PHE A 913 15.88 -9.27 11.13
CA PHE A 913 15.47 -9.97 9.92
C PHE A 913 14.16 -9.36 9.41
N PHE A 914 14.12 -9.07 8.11
CA PHE A 914 13.00 -8.43 7.43
C PHE A 914 12.23 -9.42 6.56
N GLU A 915 10.91 -9.32 6.62
CA GLU A 915 10.01 -9.84 5.58
C GLU A 915 9.72 -8.75 4.54
N GLU A 916 9.07 -9.13 3.44
CA GLU A 916 8.63 -8.19 2.40
C GLU A 916 7.13 -8.32 2.16
N ILE A 917 6.44 -7.18 2.14
CA ILE A 917 5.02 -7.07 1.85
C ILE A 917 4.79 -5.84 0.95
N ALA A 918 4.11 -6.03 -0.19
CA ALA A 918 3.85 -4.99 -1.19
C ALA A 918 5.11 -4.22 -1.69
N GLY A 919 6.28 -4.87 -1.64
CA GLY A 919 7.59 -4.29 -1.95
C GLY A 919 8.28 -3.57 -0.77
N ARG A 920 7.67 -3.54 0.41
CA ARG A 920 8.17 -2.87 1.62
C ARG A 920 8.85 -3.86 2.57
N GLU A 921 10.06 -3.51 3.01
CA GLU A 921 10.80 -4.25 4.04
C GLU A 921 10.18 -3.99 5.42
N ARG A 922 9.60 -5.03 6.04
CA ARG A 922 8.95 -4.97 7.36
C ARG A 922 9.77 -5.77 8.39
N PRO A 923 10.08 -5.24 9.58
CA PRO A 923 10.79 -6.00 10.62
C PRO A 923 9.99 -7.24 11.07
N ALA A 924 10.54 -8.43 10.89
CA ALA A 924 9.88 -9.69 11.24
C ALA A 924 10.23 -10.17 12.65
N TRP A 925 11.53 -10.19 12.99
CA TRP A 925 12.11 -10.58 14.30
C TRP A 925 13.59 -10.11 14.41
N PHE A 926 14.21 -10.26 15.58
CA PHE A 926 15.58 -9.80 15.87
C PHE A 926 16.50 -10.93 16.39
N SER A 927 17.74 -10.97 15.89
CA SER A 927 18.79 -11.90 16.36
C SER A 927 19.44 -11.43 17.67
N ARG A 928 19.56 -12.33 18.64
CA ARG A 928 20.00 -12.04 20.03
C ARG A 928 21.42 -11.46 20.14
N ASP A 929 22.29 -11.81 19.19
CA ASP A 929 23.69 -11.39 19.11
C ASP A 929 23.92 -10.24 18.11
N GLY A 930 22.86 -9.75 17.46
CA GLY A 930 22.93 -8.74 16.41
C GLY A 930 23.40 -9.27 15.05
N SER A 931 23.53 -10.58 14.84
CA SER A 931 24.13 -11.18 13.64
C SER A 931 23.21 -11.18 12.40
N CYS A 932 22.91 -10.00 11.86
CA CYS A 932 22.29 -9.86 10.54
C CYS A 932 23.22 -9.15 9.55
N GLN A 933 23.73 -9.88 8.54
CA GLN A 933 24.53 -9.31 7.45
C GLN A 933 23.68 -8.66 6.34
N GLY A 934 22.35 -8.74 6.45
CA GLY A 934 21.40 -8.22 5.47
C GLY A 934 21.28 -9.05 4.19
N ILE A 935 20.34 -8.64 3.35
CA ILE A 935 20.05 -9.30 2.07
C ILE A 935 21.19 -8.99 1.07
N ARG A 936 21.78 -10.02 0.49
CA ARG A 936 22.72 -9.89 -0.64
C ARG A 936 21.95 -9.61 -1.94
N PRO A 937 22.48 -8.82 -2.89
CA PRO A 937 21.86 -8.63 -4.21
C PRO A 937 21.62 -9.98 -4.91
N TYR A 938 20.58 -10.09 -5.74
CA TYR A 938 20.27 -11.36 -6.38
C TYR A 938 21.39 -11.79 -7.36
N ASP A 939 21.87 -13.03 -7.21
CA ASP A 939 22.96 -13.60 -8.02
C ASP A 939 22.45 -14.53 -9.14
N TYR A 940 21.15 -14.53 -9.40
CA TYR A 940 20.49 -15.42 -10.36
C TYR A 940 20.92 -16.89 -10.20
N LEU A 941 21.18 -17.35 -8.97
CA LEU A 941 21.65 -18.71 -8.67
C LEU A 941 22.94 -19.10 -9.43
N GLY A 942 23.79 -18.12 -9.77
CA GLY A 942 25.05 -18.30 -10.50
C GLY A 942 24.94 -18.34 -12.03
N PHE A 943 23.83 -17.84 -12.60
CA PHE A 943 23.58 -17.83 -14.04
C PHE A 943 23.71 -16.43 -14.67
N TYR A 944 23.60 -16.34 -16.00
CA TYR A 944 23.71 -15.10 -16.80
C TYR A 944 25.00 -14.28 -16.58
N GLY A 945 26.08 -14.92 -16.14
CA GLY A 945 27.36 -14.27 -15.85
C GLY A 945 27.52 -13.73 -14.42
N HIS A 946 26.58 -14.03 -13.52
CA HIS A 946 26.71 -13.72 -12.10
C HIS A 946 27.50 -14.83 -11.37
N GLU A 947 28.44 -14.46 -10.50
CA GLU A 947 29.04 -15.42 -9.55
C GLU A 947 28.09 -15.63 -8.35
N LYS A 948 28.01 -16.88 -7.86
CA LYS A 948 27.31 -17.19 -6.60
C LYS A 948 27.97 -16.49 -5.42
N HIS A 949 27.17 -15.94 -4.51
CA HIS A 949 27.71 -15.40 -3.26
C HIS A 949 28.44 -16.48 -2.45
N LYS A 950 29.56 -16.09 -1.84
CA LYS A 950 30.34 -16.94 -0.92
C LYS A 950 29.73 -17.01 0.48
N ASP A 951 28.81 -16.10 0.77
CA ASP A 951 28.06 -16.00 2.02
C ASP A 951 26.58 -15.75 1.71
N TYR A 952 25.73 -16.64 2.22
CA TYR A 952 24.28 -16.58 2.11
C TYR A 952 23.61 -16.57 3.50
N SER A 953 24.32 -16.19 4.57
CA SER A 953 23.86 -16.32 5.95
C SER A 953 22.43 -15.85 6.18
N TYR A 954 22.04 -14.71 5.60
CA TYR A 954 20.66 -14.21 5.66
C TYR A 954 19.62 -15.19 5.08
N ARG A 955 19.85 -15.68 3.86
CA ARG A 955 18.98 -16.67 3.19
C ARG A 955 18.92 -17.95 4.00
N ASP A 956 20.05 -18.40 4.50
CA ASP A 956 20.16 -19.70 5.15
C ASP A 956 19.53 -19.67 6.55
N THR A 957 19.62 -18.55 7.29
CA THR A 957 18.87 -18.33 8.53
C THR A 957 17.35 -18.19 8.28
N VAL A 958 16.90 -17.50 7.23
CA VAL A 958 15.48 -17.49 6.85
C VAL A 958 15.00 -18.92 6.51
N ARG A 959 15.82 -19.71 5.81
CA ARG A 959 15.54 -21.11 5.50
C ARG A 959 15.55 -22.05 6.72
N MET A 960 16.13 -21.68 7.86
CA MET A 960 15.92 -22.40 9.13
C MET A 960 14.47 -22.26 9.66
N GLY A 961 13.70 -21.32 9.12
CA GLY A 961 12.27 -21.17 9.34
C GLY A 961 11.36 -21.96 8.39
N HIS A 962 11.91 -22.54 7.32
CA HIS A 962 11.14 -23.31 6.32
C HIS A 962 10.75 -24.68 6.90
N THR A 963 9.66 -24.71 7.67
CA THR A 963 9.12 -25.91 8.31
C THR A 963 7.59 -25.80 8.43
N PHE A 964 6.91 -26.94 8.54
CA PHE A 964 5.47 -26.99 8.86
C PHE A 964 5.19 -27.08 10.37
N ASP A 965 6.25 -27.20 11.16
CA ASP A 965 6.25 -27.21 12.62
C ASP A 965 6.88 -25.89 13.14
N TYR A 966 7.33 -25.77 14.40
CA TYR A 966 7.89 -24.50 14.89
C TYR A 966 9.29 -24.20 14.34
N PRO A 967 9.59 -22.95 13.95
CA PRO A 967 10.92 -22.54 13.47
C PRO A 967 11.94 -22.47 14.62
N GLN A 968 13.23 -22.63 14.32
CA GLN A 968 14.28 -22.66 15.37
C GLN A 968 14.36 -21.35 16.18
N TYR A 969 14.09 -20.22 15.54
CA TYR A 969 14.06 -18.89 16.16
C TYR A 969 12.73 -18.58 16.89
N GLN A 970 11.78 -19.51 17.00
CA GLN A 970 10.50 -19.29 17.71
C GLN A 970 10.70 -18.76 19.14
N ASN A 971 11.78 -19.19 19.82
CA ASN A 971 12.11 -18.70 21.16
C ASN A 971 12.46 -17.19 21.19
N LEU A 972 12.99 -16.62 20.10
CA LEU A 972 13.27 -15.19 19.99
C LEU A 972 11.97 -14.40 19.80
N ILE A 973 11.08 -14.88 18.93
CA ILE A 973 9.73 -14.31 18.75
C ILE A 973 8.95 -14.37 20.08
N ASN A 974 9.09 -15.47 20.83
CA ASN A 974 8.49 -15.62 22.16
C ASN A 974 9.10 -14.64 23.18
N GLU A 975 10.40 -14.33 23.12
CA GLU A 975 11.04 -13.32 23.96
C GLU A 975 10.56 -11.90 23.62
N GLU A 976 10.43 -11.56 22.33
CA GLU A 976 9.84 -10.29 21.86
C GLU A 976 8.37 -10.14 22.31
N PHE A 977 7.56 -11.19 22.13
CA PHE A 977 6.19 -11.27 22.61
C PHE A 977 6.10 -11.04 24.13
N TRP A 978 6.93 -11.74 24.92
CA TRP A 978 6.95 -11.56 26.37
C TRP A 978 7.49 -10.19 26.79
N ALA A 979 8.37 -9.57 26.00
CA ALA A 979 8.81 -8.19 26.21
C ALA A 979 7.68 -7.18 25.95
N ALA A 980 6.77 -7.45 25.01
CA ALA A 980 5.58 -6.64 24.82
C ALA A 980 4.60 -6.74 26.01
N ILE A 981 4.33 -7.96 26.49
CA ILE A 981 3.41 -8.20 27.62
C ILE A 981 3.95 -7.70 28.96
N LYS A 982 5.26 -7.87 29.22
CA LYS A 982 5.87 -7.59 30.54
C LYS A 982 6.60 -6.25 30.61
N ASN A 983 7.03 -5.71 29.47
CA ASN A 983 7.80 -4.48 29.39
C ASN A 983 7.12 -3.43 28.48
N CYS A 984 7.65 -3.25 27.27
CA CYS A 984 7.70 -1.94 26.60
C CYS A 984 8.37 -2.15 25.22
N ILE A 985 7.68 -2.06 24.07
CA ILE A 985 8.27 -2.38 22.74
C ILE A 985 8.18 -1.31 21.64
N ILE A 986 9.22 -1.25 20.77
CA ILE A 986 9.31 -0.40 19.57
C ILE A 986 8.99 -1.25 18.34
N VAL A 987 8.02 -0.81 17.53
CA VAL A 987 7.72 -1.43 16.22
C VAL A 987 7.69 -0.35 15.13
N ASP A 988 8.40 -0.62 14.03
CA ASP A 988 8.41 0.22 12.83
C ASP A 988 7.25 -0.17 11.89
N ASN A 989 6.09 0.45 12.12
CA ASN A 989 4.88 0.24 11.31
C ASN A 989 4.83 1.18 10.09
N SER A 990 5.97 1.70 9.61
CA SER A 990 6.04 2.61 8.45
C SER A 990 5.65 1.98 7.10
N GLY A 991 5.17 0.73 7.10
CA GLY A 991 4.56 0.08 5.93
C GLY A 991 3.06 0.37 5.77
N ILE A 992 2.37 0.79 6.83
CA ILE A 992 0.91 0.98 6.84
C ILE A 992 0.46 2.03 5.81
N GLY A 993 -0.71 1.82 5.19
CA GLY A 993 -1.34 2.83 4.34
C GLY A 993 -1.66 4.10 5.14
N VAL A 994 -1.37 5.28 4.61
CA VAL A 994 -1.69 6.57 5.27
C VAL A 994 -2.19 7.55 4.21
N PHE A 995 -3.40 8.07 4.42
CA PHE A 995 -4.05 8.99 3.50
C PHE A 995 -4.62 10.19 4.26
N TYR A 996 -4.50 11.39 3.69
CA TYR A 996 -5.26 12.55 4.13
C TYR A 996 -6.57 12.66 3.35
N LEU A 997 -7.66 12.95 4.06
CA LEU A 997 -8.96 13.31 3.49
C LEU A 997 -9.41 14.65 4.07
N SER A 998 -9.62 15.66 3.23
CA SER A 998 -10.00 17.02 3.64
C SER A 998 -11.02 17.63 2.69
N GLY A 999 -11.61 18.78 3.05
CA GLY A 999 -12.60 19.48 2.22
C GLY A 999 -13.97 19.61 2.90
N SER A 1000 -14.84 20.49 2.38
CA SER A 1000 -16.12 20.81 3.03
C SER A 1000 -17.02 19.59 3.19
N ASN A 1001 -16.93 18.64 2.25
CA ASN A 1001 -17.75 17.45 2.20
C ASN A 1001 -17.04 16.20 2.74
N ALA A 1002 -15.82 16.33 3.30
CA ALA A 1002 -15.02 15.20 3.77
C ALA A 1002 -15.75 14.38 4.84
N LYS A 1003 -16.38 15.03 5.85
CA LYS A 1003 -17.20 14.32 6.85
C LYS A 1003 -18.36 13.54 6.21
N LYS A 1004 -19.01 14.10 5.18
CA LYS A 1004 -20.12 13.44 4.49
C LYS A 1004 -19.66 12.20 3.73
N LEU A 1005 -18.49 12.27 3.07
CA LEU A 1005 -17.93 11.12 2.38
C LEU A 1005 -17.51 10.01 3.35
N ILE A 1006 -16.69 10.33 4.35
CA ILE A 1006 -16.17 9.29 5.27
C ILE A 1006 -17.30 8.64 6.07
N GLN A 1007 -18.34 9.40 6.46
CA GLN A 1007 -19.51 8.84 7.14
C GLN A 1007 -20.31 7.82 6.31
N TRP A 1008 -20.34 7.97 4.98
CA TRP A 1008 -21.03 7.03 4.09
C TRP A 1008 -20.16 5.80 3.74
N LEU A 1009 -18.84 5.97 3.73
CA LEU A 1009 -17.88 4.91 3.45
C LEU A 1009 -17.77 3.87 4.57
N ILE A 1010 -17.93 4.28 5.83
CA ILE A 1010 -17.71 3.44 7.03
C ILE A 1010 -19.02 3.11 7.76
N CYS A 1011 -19.05 2.04 8.55
CA CYS A 1011 -20.25 1.60 9.28
C CYS A 1011 -20.51 2.28 10.64
N SER A 1012 -19.58 3.09 11.15
CA SER A 1012 -19.64 3.74 12.48
C SER A 1012 -19.81 5.26 12.38
N ASP A 1013 -20.30 5.96 13.42
CA ASP A 1013 -20.36 7.44 13.40
C ASP A 1013 -18.96 8.06 13.53
N VAL A 1014 -18.70 9.07 12.70
CA VAL A 1014 -17.51 9.90 12.69
C VAL A 1014 -17.58 10.93 13.84
N ARG A 1015 -17.39 10.45 15.08
CA ARG A 1015 -17.43 11.24 16.33
C ARG A 1015 -16.05 11.44 16.96
N GLY A 1016 -15.98 12.45 17.83
CA GLY A 1016 -14.78 12.83 18.57
C GLY A 1016 -14.27 14.21 18.22
N ASP A 1017 -13.51 14.79 19.14
CA ASP A 1017 -12.76 16.03 18.93
C ASP A 1017 -11.45 15.76 18.17
N PRO A 1018 -10.80 16.78 17.59
CA PRO A 1018 -9.49 16.60 16.97
C PRO A 1018 -8.45 15.97 17.91
N GLY A 1019 -7.73 14.98 17.40
CA GLY A 1019 -6.88 14.06 18.17
C GLY A 1019 -7.54 12.71 18.45
N SER A 1020 -8.86 12.57 18.30
CA SER A 1020 -9.55 11.28 18.43
C SER A 1020 -9.19 10.34 17.29
N THR A 1021 -8.91 9.07 17.62
CA THR A 1021 -8.74 7.97 16.66
C THR A 1021 -9.70 6.84 16.99
N PHE A 1022 -10.37 6.29 15.97
CA PHE A 1022 -11.28 5.15 16.11
C PHE A 1022 -11.12 4.17 14.94
N TYR A 1023 -11.55 2.92 15.13
CA TYR A 1023 -11.56 1.85 14.12
C TYR A 1023 -12.96 1.71 13.54
N SER A 1024 -13.06 1.41 12.23
CA SER A 1024 -14.32 1.08 11.56
C SER A 1024 -14.06 0.22 10.32
N LEU A 1025 -15.14 -0.19 9.65
CA LEU A 1025 -15.10 -1.06 8.46
C LEU A 1025 -15.75 -0.34 7.27
N MET A 1026 -15.10 -0.40 6.10
CA MET A 1026 -15.70 -0.03 4.83
C MET A 1026 -16.37 -1.25 4.21
N LEU A 1027 -17.66 -1.13 3.88
CA LEU A 1027 -18.49 -2.24 3.44
C LEU A 1027 -18.93 -2.13 1.97
N ASN A 1028 -19.26 -3.26 1.36
CA ASN A 1028 -19.97 -3.31 0.08
C ASN A 1028 -21.50 -3.27 0.24
N GLN A 1029 -22.22 -3.23 -0.90
CA GLN A 1029 -23.69 -3.18 -0.92
C GLN A 1029 -24.34 -4.42 -0.28
N ASN A 1030 -23.63 -5.54 -0.17
CA ASN A 1030 -24.09 -6.77 0.47
C ASN A 1030 -23.71 -6.83 1.96
N GLY A 1031 -23.10 -5.77 2.52
CA GLY A 1031 -22.67 -5.72 3.92
C GLY A 1031 -21.35 -6.44 4.22
N GLY A 1032 -20.67 -7.01 3.22
CA GLY A 1032 -19.36 -7.64 3.38
C GLY A 1032 -18.24 -6.60 3.53
N VAL A 1033 -17.17 -6.96 4.24
CA VAL A 1033 -16.02 -6.06 4.53
C VAL A 1033 -15.11 -5.91 3.32
N GLU A 1034 -15.10 -4.73 2.69
CA GLU A 1034 -14.17 -4.41 1.61
C GLU A 1034 -12.79 -4.00 2.16
N PHE A 1035 -12.76 -3.22 3.26
CA PHE A 1035 -11.53 -2.82 3.97
C PHE A 1035 -11.82 -2.58 5.46
N ASP A 1036 -10.82 -2.79 6.32
CA ASP A 1036 -10.75 -2.16 7.64
C ASP A 1036 -10.04 -0.80 7.56
N VAL A 1037 -10.32 0.08 8.52
CA VAL A 1037 -9.74 1.43 8.54
C VAL A 1037 -9.70 2.00 9.96
N HIS A 1038 -8.57 2.62 10.32
CA HIS A 1038 -8.54 3.58 11.42
C HIS A 1038 -8.72 5.00 10.88
N ILE A 1039 -9.54 5.80 11.56
CA ILE A 1039 -9.80 7.20 11.25
C ILE A 1039 -9.29 8.05 12.42
N THR A 1040 -8.35 8.95 12.16
CA THR A 1040 -7.94 10.00 13.11
C THR A 1040 -8.49 11.34 12.65
N ILE A 1041 -9.20 12.03 13.53
CA ILE A 1041 -9.68 13.40 13.30
C ILE A 1041 -8.53 14.36 13.61
N ILE A 1042 -8.18 15.27 12.69
CA ILE A 1042 -7.08 16.23 12.88
C ILE A 1042 -7.56 17.68 12.74
N ASP A 1043 -6.94 18.57 13.52
CA ASP A 1043 -7.23 20.00 13.50
C ASP A 1043 -6.41 20.72 12.41
N ARG A 1044 -6.89 21.91 12.03
CA ARG A 1044 -6.38 22.75 10.94
C ARG A 1044 -4.89 23.07 11.04
N ASP A 1045 -4.38 23.18 12.28
CA ASP A 1045 -3.01 23.60 12.58
C ASP A 1045 -2.05 22.44 12.89
N PHE A 1046 -2.51 21.17 12.84
CA PHE A 1046 -1.68 20.03 13.26
C PHE A 1046 -0.49 19.76 12.34
N LEU A 1047 -0.58 20.16 11.07
CA LEU A 1047 0.44 19.96 10.04
C LEU A 1047 0.69 21.26 9.28
N ASN A 1048 1.94 21.74 9.30
CA ASN A 1048 2.38 22.97 8.61
C ASN A 1048 2.49 22.82 7.08
N VAL A 1049 1.62 22.00 6.46
CA VAL A 1049 1.56 21.74 5.03
C VAL A 1049 0.82 22.90 4.35
N LYS A 1050 1.56 23.72 3.60
CA LYS A 1050 1.03 24.88 2.86
C LYS A 1050 0.01 24.44 1.80
N GLY A 1051 -1.29 24.52 2.13
CA GLY A 1051 -2.38 24.38 1.15
C GLY A 1051 -3.76 24.07 1.75
N LEU A 1052 -3.83 23.31 2.84
CA LEU A 1052 -5.07 22.62 3.28
C LEU A 1052 -6.03 23.45 4.18
N ALA A 1053 -5.80 24.75 4.31
CA ALA A 1053 -6.22 25.56 5.46
C ALA A 1053 -7.69 26.05 5.48
N LYS A 1054 -8.69 25.18 5.24
CA LYS A 1054 -10.12 25.58 5.32
C LYS A 1054 -11.12 24.62 6.00
N TYR A 1055 -10.85 23.32 6.09
CA TYR A 1055 -11.88 22.32 6.40
C TYR A 1055 -11.42 21.27 7.41
N PRO A 1056 -12.35 20.61 8.15
CA PRO A 1056 -12.00 19.45 8.97
C PRO A 1056 -11.31 18.39 8.12
N SER A 1057 -10.26 17.79 8.67
CA SER A 1057 -9.39 16.86 7.96
C SER A 1057 -9.24 15.57 8.75
N TYR A 1058 -9.03 14.47 8.03
CA TYR A 1058 -8.93 13.13 8.58
C TYR A 1058 -7.64 12.47 8.09
N ILE A 1059 -7.04 11.65 8.94
CA ILE A 1059 -6.07 10.64 8.53
C ILE A 1059 -6.82 9.31 8.46
N LEU A 1060 -6.73 8.63 7.33
CA LEU A 1060 -7.21 7.26 7.16
C LEU A 1060 -5.99 6.34 7.07
N THR A 1061 -5.99 5.22 7.80
CA THR A 1061 -4.95 4.18 7.67
C THR A 1061 -5.54 2.80 7.47
N CYS A 1062 -4.95 2.02 6.56
CA CYS A 1062 -5.33 0.65 6.21
C CYS A 1062 -4.09 -0.26 6.12
N ASP A 1063 -4.27 -1.57 6.02
CA ASP A 1063 -3.18 -2.54 5.87
C ASP A 1063 -2.22 -2.21 4.71
N VAL A 1064 -0.94 -2.55 4.87
CA VAL A 1064 0.14 -2.39 3.87
C VAL A 1064 -0.15 -3.08 2.53
N ARG A 1065 -0.92 -4.18 2.53
CA ARG A 1065 -1.39 -4.92 1.34
C ARG A 1065 -2.51 -4.17 0.62
N ALA A 1066 -3.33 -3.43 1.36
CA ALA A 1066 -4.52 -2.75 0.85
C ALA A 1066 -4.24 -1.44 0.10
N VAL A 1067 -3.08 -0.79 0.31
CA VAL A 1067 -2.81 0.63 -0.05
C VAL A 1067 -3.35 1.06 -1.42
N GLU A 1068 -2.91 0.44 -2.52
CA GLU A 1068 -3.30 0.84 -3.88
C GLU A 1068 -4.76 0.46 -4.21
N ALA A 1069 -5.27 -0.65 -3.66
CA ALA A 1069 -6.66 -1.07 -3.81
C ALA A 1069 -7.64 -0.14 -3.04
N PHE A 1070 -7.25 0.28 -1.83
CA PHE A 1070 -7.95 1.25 -0.98
C PHE A 1070 -7.95 2.64 -1.63
N GLU A 1071 -6.79 3.08 -2.15
CA GLU A 1071 -6.69 4.36 -2.86
C GLU A 1071 -7.63 4.39 -4.08
N ARG A 1072 -7.63 3.32 -4.90
CA ARG A 1072 -8.55 3.14 -6.03
C ARG A 1072 -10.02 3.12 -5.58
N TYR A 1073 -10.33 2.43 -4.47
CA TYR A 1073 -11.69 2.35 -3.92
C TYR A 1073 -12.22 3.72 -3.46
N VAL A 1074 -11.42 4.50 -2.73
CA VAL A 1074 -11.81 5.84 -2.26
C VAL A 1074 -11.86 6.83 -3.42
N LYS A 1075 -10.87 6.83 -4.32
CA LYS A 1075 -10.87 7.71 -5.51
C LYS A 1075 -12.11 7.55 -6.38
N SER A 1076 -12.56 6.32 -6.63
CA SER A 1076 -13.78 6.06 -7.42
C SER A 1076 -15.10 6.39 -6.68
N ARG A 1077 -15.03 7.01 -5.49
CA ARG A 1077 -16.17 7.39 -4.62
C ARG A 1077 -16.07 8.85 -4.14
N LEU A 1078 -15.10 9.63 -4.63
CA LEU A 1078 -14.97 11.04 -4.27
C LEU A 1078 -16.20 11.86 -4.70
N ILE A 1079 -16.47 12.92 -3.94
CA ILE A 1079 -17.55 13.88 -4.16
C ILE A 1079 -16.99 15.29 -4.17
N ASP A 1080 -17.72 16.25 -4.75
CA ASP A 1080 -17.27 17.63 -4.90
C ASP A 1080 -16.76 18.23 -3.57
N ASN A 1081 -15.71 19.05 -3.64
CA ASN A 1081 -15.07 19.69 -2.47
C ASN A 1081 -14.56 18.67 -1.42
N VAL A 1082 -13.93 17.59 -1.91
CA VAL A 1082 -13.14 16.65 -1.10
C VAL A 1082 -11.79 16.40 -1.78
N ASP A 1083 -10.71 16.71 -1.07
CA ASP A 1083 -9.34 16.39 -1.46
C ASP A 1083 -8.91 15.09 -0.76
N PHE A 1084 -8.24 14.20 -1.50
CA PHE A 1084 -7.76 12.91 -1.00
C PHE A 1084 -6.34 12.65 -1.50
N VAL A 1085 -5.41 12.40 -0.58
CA VAL A 1085 -3.96 12.35 -0.87
C VAL A 1085 -3.31 11.16 -0.16
N ASN A 1086 -2.68 10.26 -0.92
CA ASN A 1086 -1.80 9.23 -0.38
C ASN A 1086 -0.48 9.85 0.10
N VAL A 1087 -0.11 9.57 1.34
CA VAL A 1087 1.10 10.06 2.00
C VAL A 1087 1.90 8.94 2.68
N THR A 1088 1.61 7.67 2.37
CA THR A 1088 2.32 6.49 2.89
C THR A 1088 3.84 6.60 2.79
N ASP A 1089 4.37 7.03 1.63
CA ASP A 1089 5.83 7.18 1.44
C ASP A 1089 6.42 8.49 2.01
N GLN A 1090 5.60 9.36 2.62
CA GLN A 1090 6.01 10.64 3.20
C GLN A 1090 6.07 10.60 4.74
N ILE A 1091 5.55 9.53 5.36
CA ILE A 1091 5.37 9.40 6.81
C ILE A 1091 6.05 8.12 7.28
N SER A 1092 6.63 8.15 8.49
CA SER A 1092 7.08 6.94 9.18
C SER A 1092 6.26 6.78 10.45
N VAL A 1093 5.64 5.61 10.62
CA VAL A 1093 4.73 5.31 11.74
C VAL A 1093 5.47 4.45 12.73
N LEU A 1094 5.70 5.00 13.93
CA LEU A 1094 6.60 4.43 14.92
C LEU A 1094 5.81 4.16 16.21
N ILE A 1095 5.56 2.89 16.51
CA ILE A 1095 5.00 2.49 17.80
C ILE A 1095 6.16 2.54 18.80
N LEU A 1096 6.11 3.46 19.76
CA LEU A 1096 7.21 3.77 20.70
C LEU A 1096 6.96 3.17 22.09
N GLN A 1097 7.87 2.31 22.56
CA GLN A 1097 8.11 1.90 23.96
C GLN A 1097 9.40 1.03 24.03
N ALA A 1098 10.10 0.92 25.16
CA ALA A 1098 11.58 0.74 25.23
C ALA A 1098 12.38 -0.28 24.36
N VAL A 1099 11.85 -1.43 23.87
CA VAL A 1099 12.64 -2.54 23.29
C VAL A 1099 12.22 -2.89 21.85
N ASP A 1100 13.14 -2.98 20.89
CA ASP A 1100 12.78 -3.34 19.50
C ASP A 1100 12.10 -4.72 19.39
N ALA A 1101 11.00 -4.80 18.64
CA ALA A 1101 10.25 -6.02 18.37
C ALA A 1101 9.74 -6.07 16.92
N GLY A 1102 9.60 -7.27 16.38
CA GLY A 1102 9.15 -7.55 15.02
C GLY A 1102 7.65 -7.86 14.91
N HIS A 1103 7.16 -7.88 13.67
CA HIS A 1103 5.73 -8.03 13.41
C HIS A 1103 5.21 -9.45 13.68
N TRP A 1104 6.06 -10.48 13.68
CA TRP A 1104 5.60 -11.83 14.05
C TRP A 1104 5.24 -11.95 15.53
N ALA A 1105 5.88 -11.16 16.41
CA ALA A 1105 5.45 -11.00 17.80
C ALA A 1105 4.15 -10.19 17.89
N LEU A 1106 4.00 -9.12 17.08
CA LEU A 1106 2.78 -8.31 17.02
C LEU A 1106 1.56 -9.08 16.51
N GLU A 1107 1.73 -9.96 15.53
CA GLU A 1107 0.66 -10.80 14.98
C GLU A 1107 0.16 -11.84 16.00
N ALA A 1108 1.06 -12.41 16.82
CA ALA A 1108 0.70 -13.26 17.95
C ALA A 1108 -0.08 -12.49 19.04
N LEU A 1109 0.36 -11.28 19.39
CA LEU A 1109 -0.35 -10.39 20.32
C LEU A 1109 -1.75 -10.00 19.81
N ASN A 1110 -1.85 -9.69 18.51
CA ASN A 1110 -3.12 -9.35 17.86
C ASN A 1110 -4.11 -10.52 17.92
N LEU A 1111 -3.63 -11.75 17.68
CA LEU A 1111 -4.44 -12.97 17.74
C LEU A 1111 -4.96 -13.27 19.16
N GLU A 1112 -4.12 -13.16 20.19
CA GLU A 1112 -4.57 -13.30 21.60
C GLU A 1112 -5.64 -12.26 21.95
N ASN A 1113 -5.41 -11.00 21.56
CA ASN A 1113 -6.36 -9.90 21.74
C ASN A 1113 -7.67 -10.09 20.92
N GLY A 1114 -7.70 -11.01 19.96
CA GLY A 1114 -8.86 -11.25 19.09
C GLY A 1114 -9.02 -10.22 17.97
N GLY A 1115 -7.95 -9.48 17.64
CA GLY A 1115 -7.90 -8.64 16.46
C GLY A 1115 -7.89 -9.48 15.18
N LEU A 1116 -8.56 -8.97 14.15
CA LEU A 1116 -8.72 -9.66 12.86
C LEU A 1116 -7.83 -9.00 11.81
N LEU A 1117 -7.27 -9.79 10.89
CA LEU A 1117 -6.48 -9.30 9.77
C LEU A 1117 -7.30 -9.28 8.48
N TRP A 1118 -7.24 -8.16 7.75
CA TRP A 1118 -7.86 -8.04 6.42
C TRP A 1118 -7.18 -8.95 5.38
N ASN A 1119 -7.97 -9.46 4.43
CA ASN A 1119 -7.60 -10.49 3.43
C ASN A 1119 -7.02 -11.79 4.06
N VAL A 1120 -7.35 -12.07 5.32
CA VAL A 1120 -6.97 -13.29 6.05
C VAL A 1120 -8.14 -13.79 6.87
N ASP A 1121 -8.56 -13.00 7.86
CA ASP A 1121 -9.74 -13.25 8.68
C ASP A 1121 -11.01 -12.66 8.04
N MET A 1122 -10.89 -11.44 7.50
CA MET A 1122 -11.99 -10.64 6.94
C MET A 1122 -11.87 -10.52 5.40
N ASN A 1123 -12.90 -10.99 4.68
CA ASN A 1123 -13.02 -10.89 3.22
C ASN A 1123 -14.27 -10.07 2.78
N PRO A 1124 -14.35 -9.61 1.51
CA PRO A 1124 -15.54 -8.99 0.92
C PRO A 1124 -16.83 -9.84 0.87
N GLU A 1125 -16.78 -11.07 1.37
CA GLU A 1125 -17.87 -12.04 1.51
C GLU A 1125 -18.27 -12.29 2.99
N ASP A 1126 -17.57 -11.67 3.94
CA ASP A 1126 -17.77 -11.81 5.39
C ASP A 1126 -18.36 -10.51 5.95
N THR A 1127 -19.46 -10.60 6.70
CA THR A 1127 -20.12 -9.41 7.27
C THR A 1127 -19.67 -9.12 8.71
N PRO A 1128 -19.80 -7.87 9.21
CA PRO A 1128 -19.55 -7.55 10.61
C PRO A 1128 -20.36 -8.40 11.60
N LEU A 1129 -21.55 -8.88 11.22
CA LEU A 1129 -22.40 -9.72 12.09
C LEU A 1129 -21.85 -11.15 12.21
N GLU A 1130 -21.24 -11.67 11.15
CA GLU A 1130 -20.61 -13.00 11.11
C GLU A 1130 -19.23 -12.98 11.80
N LEU A 1131 -18.50 -11.88 11.65
CA LEU A 1131 -17.18 -11.63 12.26
C LEU A 1131 -17.24 -11.25 13.76
N GLY A 1132 -18.44 -11.09 14.33
CA GLY A 1132 -18.62 -10.62 15.72
C GLY A 1132 -18.42 -9.11 15.93
N MET A 1133 -18.08 -8.39 14.86
CA MET A 1133 -17.83 -6.93 14.84
C MET A 1133 -19.11 -6.08 14.69
N GLY A 1134 -20.30 -6.68 14.84
CA GLY A 1134 -21.59 -6.00 14.66
C GLY A 1134 -21.78 -4.76 15.52
N HIS A 1135 -21.08 -4.66 16.65
CA HIS A 1135 -21.04 -3.49 17.53
C HIS A 1135 -20.52 -2.21 16.84
N LEU A 1136 -19.68 -2.34 15.80
CA LEU A 1136 -19.22 -1.21 14.99
C LEU A 1136 -20.34 -0.61 14.13
N CYS A 1137 -21.45 -1.33 13.95
CA CYS A 1137 -22.63 -0.94 13.17
C CYS A 1137 -23.82 -0.56 14.07
N ASP A 1138 -23.63 -0.37 15.38
CA ASP A 1138 -24.76 -0.27 16.33
C ASP A 1138 -25.64 0.98 16.17
N GLU A 1139 -25.19 2.01 15.45
CA GLU A 1139 -25.97 3.21 15.20
C GLU A 1139 -26.74 3.16 13.86
N TRP A 1140 -27.79 2.33 13.84
CA TRP A 1140 -28.69 2.10 12.70
C TRP A 1140 -29.50 3.32 12.23
N SER A 1141 -29.32 4.50 12.84
CA SER A 1141 -29.84 5.78 12.34
C SER A 1141 -29.00 6.35 11.18
N LEU A 1142 -27.71 6.01 11.10
CA LEU A 1142 -26.79 6.46 10.06
C LEU A 1142 -27.16 5.93 8.67
N ASP A 1143 -26.71 6.59 7.62
CA ASP A 1143 -26.70 6.06 6.25
C ASP A 1143 -25.27 5.67 5.85
N PHE A 1144 -25.05 4.38 5.64
CA PHE A 1144 -23.75 3.80 5.29
C PHE A 1144 -23.92 2.67 4.27
N ARG A 1145 -22.90 2.48 3.43
CA ARG A 1145 -22.91 1.45 2.38
C ARG A 1145 -23.10 0.05 3.00
N GLY A 1146 -24.03 -0.74 2.47
CA GLY A 1146 -24.32 -2.10 2.96
C GLY A 1146 -25.34 -2.20 4.09
N LYS A 1147 -25.79 -1.08 4.67
CA LYS A 1147 -26.76 -1.04 5.78
C LYS A 1147 -27.96 -1.97 5.61
N PHE A 1148 -28.69 -1.88 4.49
CA PHE A 1148 -29.91 -2.68 4.27
C PHE A 1148 -29.64 -4.19 4.31
N ALA A 1149 -28.53 -4.64 3.73
CA ALA A 1149 -28.14 -6.06 3.77
C ALA A 1149 -27.84 -6.52 5.20
N LEU A 1150 -27.19 -5.68 6.02
CA LEU A 1150 -26.98 -5.97 7.44
C LEU A 1150 -28.26 -5.88 8.28
N GLU A 1151 -29.19 -4.97 7.96
CA GLU A 1151 -30.49 -4.92 8.62
C GLU A 1151 -31.31 -6.19 8.36
N ASP A 1152 -31.29 -6.71 7.12
CA ASP A 1152 -31.97 -7.94 6.76
C ASP A 1152 -31.26 -9.17 7.34
N GLN A 1153 -29.93 -9.23 7.30
CA GLN A 1153 -29.15 -10.29 7.96
C GLN A 1153 -29.36 -10.28 9.50
N LYS A 1154 -29.54 -9.10 10.12
CA LYS A 1154 -29.88 -8.96 11.54
C LYS A 1154 -31.30 -9.45 11.87
N LYS A 1155 -32.23 -9.47 10.90
CA LYS A 1155 -33.58 -10.04 11.03
C LYS A 1155 -33.59 -11.56 10.79
N SER A 1156 -32.83 -12.06 9.81
CA SER A 1156 -32.75 -13.49 9.48
C SER A 1156 -31.86 -14.29 10.43
N GLY A 1157 -30.86 -13.64 11.04
CA GLY A 1157 -29.71 -14.29 11.65
C GLY A 1157 -28.59 -14.55 10.64
N VAL A 1158 -27.43 -14.97 11.17
CA VAL A 1158 -26.22 -15.29 10.39
C VAL A 1158 -26.07 -16.81 10.20
N GLU A 1159 -25.68 -17.23 8.99
CA GLU A 1159 -25.52 -18.65 8.64
C GLU A 1159 -24.15 -19.20 9.09
N LYS A 1160 -23.12 -18.36 9.02
CA LYS A 1160 -21.74 -18.62 9.46
C LYS A 1160 -21.33 -17.68 10.59
N LYS A 1161 -20.33 -18.09 11.39
CA LYS A 1161 -19.63 -17.21 12.34
C LYS A 1161 -18.14 -17.47 12.35
N LEU A 1162 -17.37 -16.42 12.63
CA LEU A 1162 -15.99 -16.54 13.07
C LEU A 1162 -15.97 -16.84 14.58
N ILE A 1163 -15.19 -17.84 14.99
CA ILE A 1163 -14.96 -18.23 16.39
C ILE A 1163 -13.45 -18.38 16.65
N ARG A 1164 -13.03 -18.44 17.92
CA ARG A 1164 -11.63 -18.65 18.30
C ARG A 1164 -11.46 -20.04 18.92
N LEU A 1165 -10.36 -20.72 18.63
CA LEU A 1165 -10.05 -22.04 19.17
C LEU A 1165 -8.70 -22.06 19.89
N SER A 1166 -8.66 -22.78 21.01
CA SER A 1166 -7.43 -23.36 21.56
C SER A 1166 -7.25 -24.77 21.00
N ILE A 1167 -6.02 -25.14 20.60
CA ILE A 1167 -5.69 -26.46 20.07
C ILE A 1167 -4.88 -27.21 21.13
N ASP A 1168 -5.33 -28.40 21.53
CA ASP A 1168 -4.76 -29.12 22.66
C ASP A 1168 -3.39 -29.75 22.32
N GLY A 1169 -2.51 -29.84 23.31
CA GLY A 1169 -1.21 -30.52 23.21
C GLY A 1169 -0.11 -29.81 22.41
N ARG A 1170 -0.43 -28.98 21.40
CA ARG A 1170 0.56 -28.14 20.68
C ARG A 1170 0.65 -26.74 21.32
N GLY A 1171 1.30 -26.65 22.48
CA GLY A 1171 1.51 -25.37 23.17
C GLY A 1171 2.25 -24.33 22.30
N GLY A 1172 1.80 -23.07 22.40
CA GLY A 1172 2.28 -21.93 21.59
C GLY A 1172 1.28 -21.50 20.53
N TYR A 1173 1.25 -20.19 20.24
CA TYR A 1173 0.43 -19.62 19.17
C TYR A 1173 1.24 -19.59 17.87
N SER A 1174 1.03 -20.61 17.04
CA SER A 1174 1.48 -20.61 15.63
C SER A 1174 0.44 -19.85 14.78
N PRO A 1175 0.82 -18.86 13.95
CA PRO A 1175 -0.13 -18.22 13.03
C PRO A 1175 -0.65 -19.26 12.03
N VAL A 1176 -1.90 -19.68 12.20
CA VAL A 1176 -2.43 -20.85 11.47
C VAL A 1176 -2.88 -20.45 10.07
N SER A 1177 -1.96 -20.53 9.11
CA SER A 1177 -2.27 -20.43 7.69
C SER A 1177 -3.14 -21.61 7.22
N LYS A 1178 -4.45 -21.36 7.08
CA LYS A 1178 -5.44 -22.14 6.31
C LYS A 1178 -5.38 -23.66 6.57
N ARG A 1179 -6.08 -24.13 7.62
CA ARG A 1179 -6.24 -25.56 7.98
C ARG A 1179 -7.71 -25.99 8.02
N SER A 1180 -8.01 -27.20 7.56
CA SER A 1180 -9.38 -27.75 7.47
C SER A 1180 -9.89 -28.35 8.80
N ILE A 1181 -11.18 -28.14 9.08
CA ILE A 1181 -11.92 -28.64 10.26
C ILE A 1181 -13.29 -29.18 9.80
N GLY A 1182 -13.28 -30.14 8.86
CA GLY A 1182 -14.45 -30.90 8.42
C GLY A 1182 -15.51 -30.10 7.65
N GLN A 1183 -16.21 -29.18 8.32
CA GLN A 1183 -17.21 -28.25 7.79
C GLN A 1183 -16.78 -26.77 7.84
N GLY A 1184 -15.53 -26.47 8.23
CA GLY A 1184 -14.97 -25.11 8.25
C GLY A 1184 -13.45 -25.10 8.14
N PHE A 1185 -12.84 -23.91 8.23
CA PHE A 1185 -11.39 -23.75 8.11
C PHE A 1185 -10.81 -22.62 8.99
N VAL A 1186 -9.56 -22.80 9.39
CA VAL A 1186 -8.81 -21.90 10.28
C VAL A 1186 -8.12 -20.80 9.49
N LYS A 1187 -8.54 -19.55 9.73
CA LYS A 1187 -7.92 -18.30 9.29
C LYS A 1187 -7.07 -17.76 10.46
N ASN A 1188 -5.75 -17.75 10.35
CA ASN A 1188 -4.78 -17.25 11.35
C ASN A 1188 -4.85 -17.84 12.79
N GLY A 1189 -5.72 -18.82 13.06
CA GLY A 1189 -5.99 -19.36 14.41
C GLY A 1189 -7.46 -19.17 14.83
N ASN A 1190 -8.11 -18.17 14.24
CA ASN A 1190 -9.56 -18.04 14.21
C ASN A 1190 -10.16 -19.10 13.25
N LEU A 1191 -11.40 -19.52 13.46
CA LEU A 1191 -12.08 -20.53 12.66
C LEU A 1191 -13.42 -19.99 12.16
N GLN A 1192 -13.67 -20.10 10.86
CA GLN A 1192 -14.96 -19.81 10.29
C GLN A 1192 -15.76 -21.10 10.04
N LEU A 1193 -16.97 -21.16 10.58
CA LEU A 1193 -17.87 -22.31 10.50
C LEU A 1193 -19.30 -21.89 10.15
N PRO A 1194 -20.09 -22.77 9.50
CA PRO A 1194 -21.55 -22.77 9.60
C PRO A 1194 -21.98 -22.86 11.09
N TYR A 1195 -23.20 -22.42 11.43
CA TYR A 1195 -23.67 -22.39 12.82
C TYR A 1195 -23.72 -23.77 13.51
N LEU A 1196 -22.61 -24.19 14.13
CA LEU A 1196 -22.49 -25.44 14.88
C LEU A 1196 -22.75 -25.25 16.38
N ARG A 1197 -23.55 -26.16 16.95
CA ARG A 1197 -23.97 -26.14 18.37
C ARG A 1197 -23.05 -26.96 19.32
N ASN A 1198 -21.96 -27.54 18.81
CA ASN A 1198 -21.08 -28.41 19.58
C ASN A 1198 -19.87 -27.64 20.13
N SER A 1199 -19.44 -27.96 21.34
CA SER A 1199 -18.32 -27.31 22.05
C SER A 1199 -16.97 -28.01 21.90
N LYS A 1200 -16.87 -29.06 21.06
CA LYS A 1200 -15.64 -29.81 20.77
C LYS A 1200 -15.40 -29.86 19.27
N PHE A 1201 -14.15 -29.58 18.86
CA PHE A 1201 -13.70 -29.55 17.47
C PHE A 1201 -12.46 -30.42 17.28
N GLN A 1202 -12.15 -30.77 16.03
CA GLN A 1202 -10.90 -31.45 15.67
C GLN A 1202 -10.24 -30.77 14.47
N VAL A 1203 -9.04 -30.22 14.68
CA VAL A 1203 -8.26 -29.55 13.64
C VAL A 1203 -7.39 -30.56 12.91
N GLU A 1204 -7.41 -30.56 11.57
CA GLU A 1204 -6.47 -31.39 10.81
C GLU A 1204 -5.16 -30.62 10.55
N VAL A 1205 -4.07 -31.08 11.16
CA VAL A 1205 -2.72 -30.50 11.11
C VAL A 1205 -1.78 -31.49 10.45
N THR A 1206 -1.32 -31.21 9.24
CA THR A 1206 -0.41 -32.10 8.45
C THR A 1206 -0.90 -33.56 8.30
N GLY A 1207 -2.20 -33.79 8.40
CA GLY A 1207 -2.85 -35.11 8.35
C GLY A 1207 -3.10 -35.78 9.71
N GLU A 1208 -2.70 -35.15 10.82
CA GLU A 1208 -3.08 -35.53 12.18
C GLU A 1208 -4.36 -34.79 12.58
N ARG A 1209 -5.27 -35.43 13.32
CA ARG A 1209 -6.40 -34.74 13.96
C ARG A 1209 -6.05 -34.42 15.41
N ILE A 1210 -6.21 -33.16 15.78
CA ILE A 1210 -5.91 -32.66 17.13
C ILE A 1210 -7.19 -32.06 17.70
N ASP A 1211 -7.55 -32.46 18.93
CA ASP A 1211 -8.73 -31.90 19.61
C ASP A 1211 -8.54 -30.39 19.87
N ALA A 1212 -9.65 -29.65 19.82
CA ALA A 1212 -9.66 -28.22 20.02
C ALA A 1212 -10.96 -27.74 20.70
N THR A 1213 -10.82 -26.69 21.49
CA THR A 1213 -11.84 -26.15 22.38
C THR A 1213 -12.15 -24.69 22.03
N LEU A 1214 -13.42 -24.30 22.07
CA LEU A 1214 -13.88 -22.92 21.87
C LEU A 1214 -13.36 -21.99 22.98
N LEU A 1215 -12.89 -20.80 22.58
CA LEU A 1215 -12.48 -19.69 23.46
C LEU A 1215 -13.56 -18.60 23.53
#